data_AF-A0A369GI89-F1
#
_entry.id   AF-A0A369GI89-F1
#
_cell.length_a   1.000
_cell.length_b   1.000
_cell.length_c   1.000
_cell.angle_alpha   90.00
_cell.angle_beta   90.00
_cell.angle_gamma   90.00
#
_symmetry.space_group_name_H-M   'P 1'
#
loop_
_entity.id
_entity.type
_entity.pdbx_description
1 polymer ?
#
loop_
_entity_poly.entity_id
_entity_poly.type
_entity_poly.pdbx_seq_one_letter_code
_entity_poly.pdbx_strand_id
1 'polypeptide(L)'
;MNGLPVSNKAPGDDDFAPLRNVCAHLNAFHAYADDGSRSVETNHYCGHVNDDVRQCLLYDSDESNARLIGIEYMITKRLYEKLPQEERRLWHSHVYEVKSGMLVMPNRNVPSRAWDLAETREMRQVVTLYGKAYHLWQTDRGDALPLGEPRLMTSFVADGQLPWEEVERRDGRLGTDYRAKREARKDIEEPEVDAENSLSPPPASRSMALPCIIDDCCAPSSAAAREKKGAVSTKTAPSSRDTTAVEEKEAAEGGEEDDDDDEKEEREEEEKEDDKGDGRVQLVRVDKAKKKTTNDGHDHENDVDDGLLYDFPPASRLENNLPWAVGFLELANAGDFAANVWNEVPVPQYAMVLMAFGGTLAFLRSALRSVSFRELYNEIINRLAMDILMGAGALLIAAGTFMAMGGGNERVWYASNILSGYLGNTPLALFALVNSSWAGYLAYTAQRHVRATRSSPASALVKRRSRNVQVFCLINGTAAVVGGVGSMLTATRWWAYVLLAPVVVSSIFCNLWWRRRVGYTRARTCFSSVEELLSDLEFAAWADVILRKSSSSSRPLSRLMADPSSLPEVLRWLRRHHLLPDVCVAAANDPHLRPALVASSVSASDKSTSELDLGLPELLALPAALHPRLLDVADECVGRLGALHFRHRERFLAELLGSYSCVGGRAPDVEEVEK
;
A
#
# COMPACT_ATOMS: atom_id res chain seq x y z
N MET A 1 -19.37 -33.69 -28.83
CA MET A 1 -19.34 -32.55 -27.91
C MET A 1 -17.88 -32.15 -27.79
N ASN A 2 -17.49 -31.05 -28.43
CA ASN A 2 -16.10 -30.63 -28.44
C ASN A 2 -15.87 -29.74 -27.23
N GLY A 3 -14.83 -30.02 -26.43
CA GLY A 3 -14.42 -29.11 -25.38
C GLY A 3 -13.83 -27.85 -26.00
N LEU A 4 -14.34 -26.68 -25.63
CA LEU A 4 -13.68 -25.42 -25.92
C LEU A 4 -12.38 -25.33 -25.10
N PRO A 5 -11.25 -24.87 -25.67
CA PRO A 5 -10.03 -24.68 -24.92
C PRO A 5 -10.19 -23.51 -23.96
N VAL A 6 -9.84 -23.70 -22.68
CA VAL A 6 -9.76 -22.60 -21.71
C VAL A 6 -8.63 -21.68 -22.15
N SER A 7 -8.97 -20.45 -22.51
CA SER A 7 -8.00 -19.44 -22.93
C SER A 7 -7.36 -18.79 -21.72
N ASN A 8 -6.12 -19.14 -21.41
CA ASN A 8 -5.29 -18.40 -20.47
C ASN A 8 -4.84 -17.07 -21.11
N LYS A 9 -5.78 -16.13 -21.28
CA LYS A 9 -5.42 -14.71 -21.32
C LYS A 9 -4.80 -14.32 -19.97
N ALA A 10 -3.81 -13.45 -19.97
CA ALA A 10 -3.47 -12.70 -18.77
C ALA A 10 -4.64 -11.75 -18.44
N PRO A 11 -5.02 -11.57 -17.15
CA PRO A 11 -6.02 -10.59 -16.78
C PRO A 11 -5.49 -9.19 -17.04
N GLY A 12 -6.28 -8.37 -17.72
CA GLY A 12 -5.97 -6.96 -18.01
C GLY A 12 -7.28 -6.17 -17.94
N ASP A 13 -7.27 -5.13 -17.12
CA ASP A 13 -8.34 -4.13 -16.93
C ASP A 13 -9.76 -4.72 -16.67
N ASP A 14 -9.86 -5.80 -15.89
CA ASP A 14 -11.04 -6.06 -15.06
C ASP A 14 -10.99 -5.13 -13.84
N ASP A 15 -11.70 -4.00 -13.83
CA ASP A 15 -11.70 -3.13 -12.64
C ASP A 15 -12.62 -3.64 -11.53
N PHE A 16 -12.00 -4.14 -10.46
CA PHE A 16 -12.66 -4.60 -9.24
C PHE A 16 -13.12 -3.44 -8.33
N ALA A 17 -13.60 -2.32 -8.88
CA ALA A 17 -14.00 -1.11 -8.14
C ALA A 17 -14.87 -1.39 -6.90
N PRO A 18 -15.92 -2.24 -6.94
CA PRO A 18 -16.72 -2.56 -5.74
C PRO A 18 -15.93 -3.26 -4.62
N LEU A 19 -14.85 -3.96 -4.95
CA LEU A 19 -13.97 -4.62 -3.97
C LEU A 19 -12.91 -3.66 -3.39
N ARG A 20 -12.62 -2.52 -4.05
CA ARG A 20 -11.71 -1.48 -3.51
C ARG A 20 -12.20 -0.91 -2.16
N ASN A 21 -13.51 -0.98 -1.90
CA ASN A 21 -14.14 -0.54 -0.65
C ASN A 21 -13.95 -1.52 0.54
N VAL A 22 -13.43 -2.73 0.32
CA VAL A 22 -13.12 -3.70 1.38
C VAL A 22 -11.88 -3.23 2.15
N CYS A 23 -12.06 -2.84 3.40
CA CYS A 23 -11.02 -2.21 4.23
C CYS A 23 -10.76 -2.90 5.58
N ALA A 24 -11.62 -3.83 6.00
CA ALA A 24 -11.45 -4.58 7.25
C ALA A 24 -11.58 -6.10 7.05
N HIS A 25 -10.74 -6.87 7.74
CA HIS A 25 -10.83 -8.33 7.87
C HIS A 25 -11.15 -8.67 9.32
N LEU A 26 -12.29 -9.31 9.56
CA LEU A 26 -12.68 -9.87 10.85
C LEU A 26 -12.70 -11.40 10.74
N ASN A 27 -12.45 -12.10 11.84
CA ASN A 27 -12.64 -13.55 11.96
C ASN A 27 -13.49 -13.84 13.21
N ALA A 28 -14.63 -14.51 12.99
CA ALA A 28 -15.64 -14.83 13.99
C ALA A 28 -16.16 -16.27 13.81
N PHE A 29 -17.18 -16.65 14.57
CA PHE A 29 -17.86 -17.94 14.42
C PHE A 29 -19.37 -17.71 14.37
N HIS A 30 -20.01 -18.18 13.31
CA HIS A 30 -21.46 -18.14 13.16
C HIS A 30 -22.12 -19.43 13.66
N ALA A 31 -23.32 -19.29 14.23
CA ALA A 31 -24.23 -20.39 14.53
C ALA A 31 -25.40 -20.39 13.54
N TYR A 32 -25.94 -21.56 13.20
CA TYR A 32 -27.16 -21.63 12.38
C TYR A 32 -28.38 -21.18 13.20
N ALA A 33 -29.21 -20.28 12.65
CA ALA A 33 -30.33 -19.71 13.39
C ALA A 33 -31.45 -20.73 13.74
N ASP A 34 -31.46 -21.91 13.12
CA ASP A 34 -32.34 -23.05 13.48
C ASP A 34 -31.60 -24.24 14.13
N ASP A 35 -30.26 -24.17 14.23
CA ASP A 35 -29.43 -25.20 14.88
C ASP A 35 -28.17 -24.56 15.52
N GLY A 36 -28.37 -23.98 16.70
CA GLY A 36 -27.29 -23.38 17.50
C GLY A 36 -26.24 -24.35 18.04
N SER A 37 -26.28 -25.65 17.67
CA SER A 37 -25.23 -26.61 18.01
C SER A 37 -24.10 -26.70 16.98
N ARG A 38 -24.28 -26.09 15.79
CA ARG A 38 -23.32 -26.08 14.69
C ARG A 38 -22.66 -24.70 14.55
N SER A 39 -21.35 -24.65 14.76
CA SER A 39 -20.48 -23.50 14.52
C SER A 39 -19.86 -23.52 13.11
N VAL A 40 -19.59 -22.33 12.56
CA VAL A 40 -18.83 -22.14 11.31
C VAL A 40 -17.82 -21.01 11.51
N GLU A 41 -16.52 -21.33 11.51
CA GLU A 41 -15.44 -20.32 11.47
C GLU A 41 -15.59 -19.48 10.19
N THR A 42 -15.72 -18.16 10.32
CA THR A 42 -16.08 -17.27 9.22
C THR A 42 -15.10 -16.09 9.13
N ASN A 43 -14.63 -15.80 7.93
CA ASN A 43 -13.74 -14.67 7.62
C ASN A 43 -14.54 -13.59 6.87
N HIS A 44 -14.72 -12.44 7.51
CA HIS A 44 -15.55 -11.34 7.03
C HIS A 44 -14.63 -10.31 6.39
N TYR A 45 -14.76 -10.11 5.09
CA TYR A 45 -14.07 -9.07 4.33
C TYR A 45 -15.04 -7.92 4.10
N CYS A 46 -14.94 -6.90 4.96
CA CYS A 46 -15.93 -5.86 5.15
C CYS A 46 -15.53 -4.53 4.49
N GLY A 47 -16.51 -3.87 3.87
CA GLY A 47 -16.44 -2.49 3.42
C GLY A 47 -17.60 -1.65 3.94
N HIS A 48 -17.36 -0.36 4.14
CA HIS A 48 -18.39 0.59 4.54
C HIS A 48 -19.13 1.10 3.30
N VAL A 49 -20.46 0.98 3.29
CA VAL A 49 -21.32 1.61 2.28
C VAL A 49 -21.57 3.07 2.66
N ASN A 50 -21.64 3.34 3.97
CA ASN A 50 -21.66 4.65 4.61
C ASN A 50 -21.44 4.47 6.13
N ASP A 51 -21.48 5.56 6.90
CA ASP A 51 -21.26 5.56 8.35
C ASP A 51 -22.24 4.68 9.14
N ASP A 52 -23.45 4.43 8.64
CA ASP A 52 -24.46 3.58 9.29
C ASP A 52 -24.45 2.11 8.83
N VAL A 53 -23.81 1.78 7.70
CA VAL A 53 -23.97 0.49 7.00
C VAL A 53 -22.63 -0.08 6.54
N ARG A 54 -22.27 -1.25 7.08
CA ARG A 54 -21.16 -2.10 6.57
C ARG A 54 -21.73 -3.30 5.81
N GLN A 55 -21.05 -3.75 4.78
CA GLN A 55 -21.34 -5.00 4.06
C GLN A 55 -20.08 -5.87 4.02
N CYS A 56 -20.22 -7.19 4.17
CA CYS A 56 -19.10 -8.11 4.25
C CYS A 56 -19.30 -9.33 3.35
N LEU A 57 -18.24 -9.72 2.64
CA LEU A 57 -18.13 -11.02 1.97
C LEU A 57 -17.63 -12.04 3.00
N LEU A 58 -18.31 -13.18 3.12
CA LEU A 58 -18.00 -14.21 4.12
C LEU A 58 -17.30 -15.40 3.47
N TYR A 59 -16.13 -15.79 3.98
CA TYR A 59 -15.32 -16.90 3.49
C TYR A 59 -15.02 -17.95 4.57
N ASP A 60 -14.87 -19.21 4.16
CA ASP A 60 -14.54 -20.34 5.07
C ASP A 60 -13.10 -20.34 5.60
N SER A 61 -12.23 -19.51 5.01
CA SER A 61 -10.80 -19.47 5.30
C SER A 61 -10.20 -18.13 4.84
N ASP A 62 -8.96 -17.86 5.26
CA ASP A 62 -8.16 -16.69 4.89
C ASP A 62 -7.02 -17.04 3.91
N GLU A 63 -7.23 -18.09 3.10
CA GLU A 63 -6.33 -18.59 2.05
C GLU A 63 -6.80 -18.15 0.65
N SER A 64 -5.89 -18.13 -0.33
CA SER A 64 -6.17 -17.61 -1.69
C SER A 64 -7.17 -18.44 -2.52
N ASN A 65 -7.53 -19.64 -2.06
CA ASN A 65 -8.54 -20.51 -2.65
C ASN A 65 -9.78 -20.70 -1.75
N ALA A 66 -9.98 -19.80 -0.78
CA ALA A 66 -11.12 -19.83 0.13
C ALA A 66 -12.47 -19.81 -0.61
N ARG A 67 -13.46 -20.50 -0.05
CA ARG A 67 -14.82 -20.53 -0.60
C ARG A 67 -15.60 -19.33 -0.07
N LEU A 68 -16.21 -18.55 -0.96
CA LEU A 68 -17.23 -17.57 -0.58
C LEU A 68 -18.45 -18.35 -0.07
N ILE A 69 -18.68 -18.32 1.24
CA ILE A 69 -19.76 -19.06 1.90
C ILE A 69 -21.02 -18.23 2.13
N GLY A 70 -20.94 -16.89 2.06
CA GLY A 70 -22.10 -16.04 2.34
C GLY A 70 -21.83 -14.54 2.24
N ILE A 71 -22.81 -13.77 2.72
CA ILE A 71 -22.73 -12.32 2.89
C ILE A 71 -23.33 -11.90 4.23
N GLU A 72 -22.88 -10.75 4.72
CA GLU A 72 -23.43 -10.08 5.90
C GLU A 72 -23.63 -8.59 5.66
N TYR A 73 -24.67 -8.04 6.26
CA TYR A 73 -24.85 -6.59 6.45
C TYR A 73 -24.81 -6.27 7.93
N MET A 74 -24.07 -5.24 8.33
CA MET A 74 -24.13 -4.67 9.67
C MET A 74 -24.72 -3.26 9.62
N ILE A 75 -25.63 -2.94 10.54
CA ILE A 75 -26.25 -1.61 10.65
C ILE A 75 -26.16 -1.05 12.07
N THR A 76 -26.17 0.27 12.21
CA THR A 76 -26.26 0.94 13.51
C THR A 76 -27.60 0.65 14.20
N LYS A 77 -27.61 0.64 15.55
CA LYS A 77 -28.85 0.55 16.35
C LYS A 77 -29.94 1.54 15.87
N ARG A 78 -29.55 2.75 15.45
CA ARG A 78 -30.41 3.81 14.88
C ARG A 78 -31.16 3.41 13.60
N LEU A 79 -30.64 2.48 12.80
CA LEU A 79 -31.35 1.91 11.66
C LEU A 79 -32.16 0.69 12.07
N TYR A 80 -31.60 -0.19 12.90
CA TYR A 80 -32.29 -1.38 13.42
C TYR A 80 -33.59 -1.03 14.16
N GLU A 81 -33.60 0.02 14.99
CA GLU A 81 -34.78 0.55 15.69
C GLU A 81 -35.91 1.04 14.75
N LYS A 82 -35.63 1.24 13.46
CA LYS A 82 -36.63 1.62 12.44
C LYS A 82 -37.16 0.43 11.64
N LEU A 83 -36.57 -0.75 11.81
CA LEU A 83 -37.00 -1.97 11.11
C LEU A 83 -38.32 -2.51 11.68
N PRO A 84 -39.21 -3.06 10.83
CA PRO A 84 -40.36 -3.84 11.27
C PRO A 84 -39.95 -5.02 12.16
N GLN A 85 -40.79 -5.38 13.13
CA GLN A 85 -40.47 -6.44 14.10
C GLN A 85 -40.18 -7.81 13.46
N GLU A 86 -40.90 -8.17 12.39
CA GLU A 86 -40.63 -9.40 11.62
C GLU A 86 -39.26 -9.39 10.92
N GLU A 87 -38.78 -8.23 10.49
CA GLU A 87 -37.45 -8.06 9.88
C GLU A 87 -36.34 -8.07 10.94
N ARG A 88 -36.57 -7.48 12.13
CA ARG A 88 -35.59 -7.48 13.25
C ARG A 88 -35.12 -8.87 13.64
N ARG A 89 -35.99 -9.89 13.57
CA ARG A 89 -35.66 -11.29 13.89
C ARG A 89 -34.64 -11.94 12.96
N LEU A 90 -34.30 -11.28 11.84
CA LEU A 90 -33.25 -11.69 10.91
C LEU A 90 -31.88 -11.05 11.23
N TRP A 91 -31.79 -10.24 12.29
CA TRP A 91 -30.56 -9.59 12.74
C TRP A 91 -30.18 -10.09 14.13
N HIS A 92 -28.90 -10.28 14.40
CA HIS A 92 -28.34 -10.59 15.71
C HIS A 92 -27.47 -9.42 16.22
N SER A 93 -26.93 -9.53 17.44
CA SER A 93 -26.08 -8.50 18.05
C SER A 93 -24.65 -9.00 18.26
N HIS A 94 -23.65 -8.21 17.87
CA HIS A 94 -22.22 -8.56 18.01
C HIS A 94 -21.68 -8.39 19.44
N VAL A 95 -22.50 -7.95 20.42
CA VAL A 95 -22.06 -7.61 21.78
C VAL A 95 -21.30 -8.77 22.45
N TYR A 96 -21.86 -9.98 22.40
CA TYR A 96 -21.22 -11.14 22.99
C TYR A 96 -19.95 -11.55 22.22
N GLU A 97 -19.93 -11.44 20.89
CA GLU A 97 -18.76 -11.80 20.08
C GLU A 97 -17.54 -10.94 20.40
N VAL A 98 -17.78 -9.62 20.48
CA VAL A 98 -16.77 -8.63 20.83
C VAL A 98 -16.30 -8.86 22.27
N LYS A 99 -17.20 -8.99 23.24
CA LYS A 99 -16.80 -9.04 24.66
C LYS A 99 -16.32 -10.42 25.14
N SER A 100 -16.73 -11.51 24.51
CA SER A 100 -16.20 -12.85 24.80
C SER A 100 -14.81 -13.11 24.19
N GLY A 101 -14.36 -12.24 23.29
CA GLY A 101 -13.04 -12.33 22.64
C GLY A 101 -13.01 -13.22 21.39
N MET A 102 -14.12 -13.88 21.02
CA MET A 102 -14.16 -14.79 19.88
C MET A 102 -13.98 -14.06 18.54
N LEU A 103 -14.57 -12.88 18.36
CA LEU A 103 -14.36 -12.06 17.16
C LEU A 103 -13.04 -11.30 17.29
N VAL A 104 -12.15 -11.46 16.31
CA VAL A 104 -10.83 -10.80 16.27
C VAL A 104 -10.59 -10.16 14.91
N MET A 105 -9.66 -9.21 14.83
CA MET A 105 -9.07 -8.78 13.56
C MET A 105 -7.75 -9.54 13.36
N PRO A 106 -7.60 -10.40 12.34
CA PRO A 106 -6.40 -11.21 12.15
C PRO A 106 -5.13 -10.36 11.92
N ASN A 107 -4.15 -10.48 12.81
CA ASN A 107 -2.89 -9.74 12.71
C ASN A 107 -1.75 -10.60 12.16
N ARG A 108 -1.36 -10.38 10.91
CA ARG A 108 -0.19 -11.04 10.31
C ARG A 108 1.08 -10.16 10.30
N ASN A 109 0.98 -8.84 10.49
CA ASN A 109 2.04 -7.88 10.08
C ASN A 109 2.31 -6.67 11.00
N VAL A 110 1.50 -6.42 12.05
CA VAL A 110 1.60 -5.20 12.89
C VAL A 110 2.09 -5.55 14.30
N PRO A 111 2.97 -4.75 14.95
CA PRO A 111 3.41 -5.02 16.32
C PRO A 111 2.22 -5.11 17.29
N SER A 112 2.13 -6.21 18.05
CA SER A 112 0.90 -6.63 18.76
C SER A 112 0.20 -5.49 19.50
N ARG A 113 0.89 -4.76 20.39
CA ARG A 113 0.29 -3.66 21.18
C ARG A 113 -0.35 -2.54 20.34
N ALA A 114 0.18 -2.25 19.15
CA ALA A 114 -0.40 -1.25 18.26
C ALA A 114 -1.65 -1.80 17.56
N TRP A 115 -1.63 -3.08 17.19
CA TRP A 115 -2.80 -3.77 16.67
C TRP A 115 -3.89 -3.96 17.71
N ASP A 116 -3.54 -4.39 18.93
CA ASP A 116 -4.48 -4.60 20.03
C ASP A 116 -5.29 -3.32 20.33
N LEU A 117 -4.64 -2.14 20.24
CA LEU A 117 -5.30 -0.84 20.37
C LEU A 117 -6.22 -0.52 19.20
N ALA A 118 -5.77 -0.74 17.95
CA ALA A 118 -6.57 -0.49 16.74
C ALA A 118 -7.77 -1.43 16.63
N GLU A 119 -7.55 -2.73 16.84
CA GLU A 119 -8.58 -3.75 16.96
C GLU A 119 -9.61 -3.38 18.04
N THR A 120 -9.16 -2.96 19.23
CA THR A 120 -10.08 -2.53 20.30
C THR A 120 -10.84 -1.24 19.93
N ARG A 121 -10.28 -0.36 19.08
CA ARG A 121 -11.00 0.82 18.54
C ARG A 121 -12.09 0.42 17.54
N GLU A 122 -11.87 -0.59 16.69
CA GLU A 122 -12.92 -1.15 15.84
C GLU A 122 -13.95 -1.96 16.65
N MET A 123 -13.52 -2.72 17.66
CA MET A 123 -14.43 -3.45 18.55
C MET A 123 -15.45 -2.52 19.22
N ARG A 124 -15.02 -1.33 19.67
CA ARG A 124 -15.92 -0.30 20.24
C ARG A 124 -16.95 0.25 19.24
N GLN A 125 -16.75 0.06 17.93
CA GLN A 125 -17.77 0.34 16.92
C GLN A 125 -18.65 -0.88 16.65
N VAL A 126 -18.04 -2.05 16.36
CA VAL A 126 -18.74 -3.30 16.00
C VAL A 126 -19.73 -3.74 17.09
N VAL A 127 -19.37 -3.56 18.37
CA VAL A 127 -20.25 -3.85 19.52
C VAL A 127 -21.61 -3.13 19.47
N THR A 128 -21.71 -2.00 18.74
CA THR A 128 -22.94 -1.18 18.62
C THR A 128 -23.80 -1.53 17.40
N LEU A 129 -23.33 -2.44 16.55
CA LEU A 129 -23.99 -2.82 15.30
C LEU A 129 -24.86 -4.07 15.49
N TYR A 130 -25.87 -4.19 14.64
CA TYR A 130 -26.68 -5.40 14.46
C TYR A 130 -26.32 -6.04 13.12
N GLY A 131 -26.12 -7.36 13.08
CA GLY A 131 -25.66 -8.11 11.90
C GLY A 131 -26.73 -9.04 11.31
N LYS A 132 -26.89 -9.05 9.99
CA LYS A 132 -27.77 -9.98 9.24
C LYS A 132 -26.93 -10.75 8.24
N ALA A 133 -26.62 -11.99 8.59
CA ALA A 133 -25.72 -12.88 7.85
C ALA A 133 -26.48 -14.07 7.24
N TYR A 134 -26.18 -14.40 5.98
CA TYR A 134 -26.69 -15.59 5.30
C TYR A 134 -25.55 -16.41 4.71
N HIS A 135 -25.50 -17.70 5.05
CA HIS A 135 -24.61 -18.66 4.43
C HIS A 135 -25.31 -19.38 3.27
N LEU A 136 -24.72 -19.30 2.08
CA LEU A 136 -25.09 -19.97 0.84
C LEU A 136 -24.40 -21.34 0.71
N TRP A 137 -23.31 -21.58 1.46
CA TRP A 137 -22.53 -22.83 1.40
C TRP A 137 -22.33 -23.40 2.81
N GLN A 138 -22.90 -24.59 3.07
CA GLN A 138 -22.74 -25.31 4.33
C GLN A 138 -21.44 -26.14 4.33
N THR A 139 -20.29 -25.45 4.40
CA THR A 139 -18.96 -26.08 4.34
C THR A 139 -18.67 -27.03 5.49
N ASP A 140 -19.30 -26.83 6.66
CA ASP A 140 -19.22 -27.70 7.84
C ASP A 140 -19.76 -29.12 7.60
N ARG A 141 -20.72 -29.26 6.69
CA ARG A 141 -21.25 -30.57 6.26
C ARG A 141 -20.34 -31.31 5.27
N GLY A 142 -19.25 -30.69 4.83
CA GLY A 142 -18.35 -31.23 3.81
C GLY A 142 -18.90 -31.13 2.38
N ASP A 143 -19.97 -30.35 2.14
CA ASP A 143 -20.56 -30.21 0.82
C ASP A 143 -19.56 -29.59 -0.18
N ALA A 144 -19.35 -30.27 -1.31
CA ALA A 144 -18.37 -29.88 -2.33
C ALA A 144 -18.83 -28.75 -3.26
N LEU A 145 -20.08 -28.30 -3.13
CA LEU A 145 -20.72 -27.19 -3.84
C LEU A 145 -21.70 -26.49 -2.88
N PRO A 146 -22.12 -25.23 -3.14
CA PRO A 146 -23.18 -24.58 -2.38
C PRO A 146 -24.54 -25.24 -2.71
N LEU A 147 -24.99 -26.17 -1.85
CA LEU A 147 -26.21 -26.95 -2.03
C LEU A 147 -27.30 -26.55 -1.03
N GLY A 148 -28.51 -26.35 -1.54
CA GLY A 148 -29.72 -26.07 -0.75
C GLY A 148 -30.14 -24.60 -0.74
N GLU A 149 -31.01 -24.26 0.20
CA GLU A 149 -31.50 -22.89 0.41
C GLU A 149 -30.52 -22.06 1.27
N PRO A 150 -30.45 -20.72 1.10
CA PRO A 150 -29.71 -19.83 1.98
C PRO A 150 -30.07 -20.03 3.45
N ARG A 151 -29.07 -20.07 4.32
CA ARG A 151 -29.22 -20.32 5.76
C ARG A 151 -28.98 -19.04 6.54
N LEU A 152 -29.98 -18.61 7.30
CA LEU A 152 -29.83 -17.48 8.23
C LEU A 152 -28.83 -17.89 9.33
N MET A 153 -27.86 -17.03 9.56
CA MET A 153 -26.87 -17.19 10.62
C MET A 153 -27.14 -16.19 11.75
N THR A 154 -26.88 -16.63 12.97
CA THR A 154 -26.87 -15.81 14.19
C THR A 154 -25.49 -15.94 14.83
N SER A 155 -25.16 -15.06 15.76
CA SER A 155 -24.08 -15.34 16.70
C SER A 155 -24.60 -15.86 18.05
N PHE A 156 -23.65 -16.22 18.90
CA PHE A 156 -23.81 -16.71 20.26
C PHE A 156 -24.09 -15.56 21.22
N VAL A 157 -24.74 -15.85 22.35
CA VAL A 157 -25.14 -14.85 23.37
C VAL A 157 -24.63 -15.17 24.79
N ALA A 158 -24.10 -16.39 25.03
CA ALA A 158 -23.62 -16.81 26.33
C ALA A 158 -22.48 -17.85 26.27
N ASP A 159 -21.68 -17.91 27.34
CA ASP A 159 -20.68 -18.97 27.54
C ASP A 159 -21.32 -20.36 27.52
N GLY A 160 -20.64 -21.33 26.88
CA GLY A 160 -21.09 -22.72 26.80
C GLY A 160 -21.97 -23.05 25.60
N GLN A 161 -22.29 -22.07 24.74
CA GLN A 161 -22.95 -22.32 23.45
C GLN A 161 -21.96 -22.64 22.31
N LEU A 162 -20.77 -22.04 22.33
CA LEU A 162 -19.70 -22.24 21.34
C LEU A 162 -18.68 -23.29 21.84
N PRO A 163 -18.27 -24.29 21.02
CA PRO A 163 -17.14 -25.16 21.34
C PRO A 163 -15.80 -24.39 21.31
N TRP A 164 -15.35 -23.93 22.48
CA TRP A 164 -14.12 -23.14 22.64
C TRP A 164 -12.85 -23.79 22.07
N GLU A 165 -12.79 -25.11 21.92
CA GLU A 165 -11.69 -25.82 21.25
C GLU A 165 -11.47 -25.33 19.79
N GLU A 166 -12.53 -24.93 19.09
CA GLU A 166 -12.42 -24.38 17.74
C GLU A 166 -11.81 -22.97 17.73
N VAL A 167 -12.11 -22.17 18.75
CA VAL A 167 -11.53 -20.84 18.95
C VAL A 167 -10.06 -20.95 19.32
N GLU A 168 -9.68 -21.91 20.16
CA GLU A 168 -8.28 -22.18 20.52
C GLU A 168 -7.48 -22.70 19.31
N ARG A 169 -8.08 -23.52 18.44
CA ARG A 169 -7.51 -23.93 17.14
C ARG A 169 -7.31 -22.74 16.19
N ARG A 170 -8.26 -21.80 16.15
CA ARG A 170 -8.19 -20.56 15.36
C ARG A 170 -7.09 -19.65 15.91
N ASP A 171 -7.07 -19.44 17.21
CA ASP A 171 -6.09 -18.59 17.91
C ASP A 171 -4.66 -19.11 17.73
N GLY A 172 -4.44 -20.42 17.85
CA GLY A 172 -3.14 -21.04 17.55
C GLY A 172 -2.69 -20.88 16.09
N ARG A 173 -3.61 -20.65 15.15
CA ARG A 173 -3.32 -20.39 13.73
C ARG A 173 -3.02 -18.90 13.47
N LEU A 174 -3.72 -17.99 14.15
CA LEU A 174 -3.60 -16.53 13.94
C LEU A 174 -2.63 -15.83 14.92
N GLY A 175 -2.14 -16.51 15.95
CA GLY A 175 -1.32 -15.91 17.00
C GLY A 175 -2.10 -15.01 17.97
N THR A 176 -3.42 -15.24 18.10
CA THR A 176 -4.32 -14.52 19.01
C THR A 176 -4.56 -15.28 20.32
N ASP A 177 -5.22 -14.64 21.29
CA ASP A 177 -5.68 -15.25 22.54
C ASP A 177 -7.02 -14.60 22.93
N TYR A 178 -8.13 -15.32 22.71
CA TYR A 178 -9.48 -14.83 23.01
C TYR A 178 -9.67 -14.48 24.49
N ARG A 179 -8.93 -15.10 25.41
CA ARG A 179 -9.01 -14.83 26.85
C ARG A 179 -8.33 -13.51 27.17
N ALA A 180 -7.17 -13.23 26.56
CA ALA A 180 -6.53 -11.93 26.63
C ALA A 180 -7.37 -10.83 25.98
N LYS A 181 -8.04 -11.12 24.84
CA LYS A 181 -8.98 -10.18 24.20
C LYS A 181 -10.21 -9.91 25.09
N ARG A 182 -10.80 -10.95 25.70
CA ARG A 182 -11.91 -10.85 26.66
C ARG A 182 -11.55 -10.01 27.89
N GLU A 183 -10.34 -10.15 28.41
CA GLU A 183 -9.83 -9.31 29.51
C GLU A 183 -9.65 -7.85 29.07
N ALA A 184 -9.00 -7.63 27.92
CA ALA A 184 -8.69 -6.30 27.39
C ALA A 184 -9.91 -5.49 26.91
N ARG A 185 -11.05 -6.14 26.68
CA ARG A 185 -12.31 -5.53 26.19
C ARG A 185 -13.38 -5.35 27.27
N LYS A 186 -13.05 -5.57 28.56
CA LYS A 186 -14.00 -5.40 29.69
C LYS A 186 -14.54 -3.97 29.81
N ASP A 187 -13.72 -2.99 29.43
CA ASP A 187 -14.03 -1.55 29.46
C ASP A 187 -14.96 -1.08 28.33
N ILE A 188 -15.19 -1.92 27.31
CA ILE A 188 -16.13 -1.61 26.23
C ILE A 188 -17.55 -1.58 26.82
N GLU A 189 -18.21 -0.42 26.72
CA GLU A 189 -19.60 -0.25 27.16
C GLU A 189 -20.53 -1.20 26.39
N GLU A 190 -21.45 -1.85 27.10
CA GLU A 190 -22.46 -2.72 26.51
C GLU A 190 -23.69 -1.89 26.11
N PRO A 191 -24.00 -1.75 24.81
CA PRO A 191 -25.24 -1.12 24.40
C PRO A 191 -26.43 -2.01 24.79
N GLU A 192 -27.53 -1.39 25.19
CA GLU A 192 -28.78 -2.11 25.46
C GLU A 192 -29.26 -2.85 24.19
N VAL A 193 -29.34 -4.18 24.29
CA VAL A 193 -29.78 -5.08 23.21
C VAL A 193 -31.29 -5.30 23.30
N ASP A 194 -32.01 -5.26 22.17
CA ASP A 194 -33.44 -5.60 22.13
C ASP A 194 -33.69 -7.00 22.69
N ALA A 195 -34.73 -7.17 23.53
CA ALA A 195 -34.94 -8.40 24.30
C ALA A 195 -35.17 -9.67 23.44
N GLU A 196 -35.65 -9.55 22.19
CA GLU A 196 -35.73 -10.68 21.25
C GLU A 196 -34.33 -11.19 20.84
N ASN A 197 -33.30 -10.33 20.87
CA ASN A 197 -31.92 -10.65 20.51
C ASN A 197 -31.03 -11.00 21.72
N SER A 198 -31.56 -10.94 22.95
CA SER A 198 -30.86 -11.41 24.17
C SER A 198 -31.21 -12.84 24.57
N LEU A 199 -32.12 -13.48 23.81
CA LEU A 199 -32.61 -14.84 24.03
C LEU A 199 -32.09 -15.79 22.95
N SER A 200 -32.05 -17.08 23.27
CA SER A 200 -31.64 -18.14 22.34
C SER A 200 -32.43 -18.11 21.02
N PRO A 201 -31.83 -18.53 19.88
CA PRO A 201 -32.42 -18.39 18.55
C PRO A 201 -33.89 -18.82 18.45
N PRO A 202 -34.73 -18.05 17.73
CA PRO A 202 -36.17 -18.31 17.65
C PRO A 202 -36.45 -19.65 16.96
N PRO A 203 -37.43 -20.44 17.45
CA PRO A 203 -37.76 -21.72 16.83
C PRO A 203 -38.26 -21.50 15.39
N ALA A 204 -37.64 -22.18 14.44
CA ALA A 204 -37.75 -21.94 13.00
C ALA A 204 -39.16 -21.55 12.52
N SER A 205 -39.36 -20.26 12.28
CA SER A 205 -40.53 -19.75 11.57
C SER A 205 -40.58 -20.39 10.19
N ARG A 206 -41.73 -20.98 9.83
CA ARG A 206 -41.95 -21.65 8.53
C ARG A 206 -41.36 -20.83 7.39
N SER A 207 -40.61 -21.51 6.50
CA SER A 207 -40.07 -20.93 5.27
C SER A 207 -41.08 -20.00 4.60
N MET A 208 -40.79 -18.70 4.61
CA MET A 208 -41.44 -17.76 3.72
C MET A 208 -40.86 -17.98 2.32
N ALA A 209 -41.47 -18.91 1.61
CA ALA A 209 -41.21 -19.12 0.19
C ALA A 209 -41.45 -17.79 -0.54
N LEU A 210 -40.37 -17.19 -1.03
CA LEU A 210 -40.43 -16.02 -1.91
C LEU A 210 -41.33 -16.36 -3.11
N PRO A 211 -42.41 -15.60 -3.37
CA PRO A 211 -43.23 -15.84 -4.53
C PRO A 211 -42.39 -15.57 -5.79
N CYS A 212 -42.23 -16.59 -6.63
CA CYS A 212 -41.50 -16.45 -7.89
C CYS A 212 -42.30 -15.55 -8.85
N ILE A 213 -41.87 -14.30 -9.02
CA ILE A 213 -42.46 -13.38 -10.01
C ILE A 213 -41.74 -13.57 -11.35
N ILE A 214 -41.91 -14.75 -11.93
CA ILE A 214 -41.62 -15.06 -13.33
C ILE A 214 -42.78 -15.92 -13.85
N ASP A 215 -43.77 -15.25 -14.46
CA ASP A 215 -44.64 -15.73 -15.55
C ASP A 215 -45.88 -14.81 -15.64
N ASP A 216 -45.73 -13.64 -16.26
CA ASP A 216 -46.86 -12.78 -16.63
C ASP A 216 -46.71 -12.22 -18.07
N CYS A 217 -46.48 -13.16 -19.00
CA CYS A 217 -46.61 -12.97 -20.45
C CYS A 217 -47.03 -14.31 -21.08
N CYS A 218 -47.87 -14.25 -22.13
CA CYS A 218 -48.30 -15.40 -22.94
C CYS A 218 -49.19 -16.48 -22.26
N ALA A 219 -50.39 -16.09 -21.82
CA ALA A 219 -51.56 -16.96 -22.02
C ALA A 219 -51.85 -17.06 -23.54
N PRO A 220 -52.36 -18.19 -24.08
CA PRO A 220 -53.79 -18.47 -23.93
C PRO A 220 -54.24 -19.95 -23.87
N SER A 221 -55.43 -20.18 -23.29
CA SER A 221 -56.43 -21.19 -23.68
C SER A 221 -55.95 -22.63 -23.97
N SER A 222 -56.19 -23.61 -23.09
CA SER A 222 -57.53 -24.22 -22.95
C SER A 222 -57.50 -25.38 -21.93
N ALA A 223 -58.68 -25.83 -21.48
CA ALA A 223 -58.79 -26.89 -20.46
C ALA A 223 -59.12 -28.27 -21.05
N ALA A 224 -58.39 -29.31 -20.61
CA ALA A 224 -58.82 -30.71 -20.68
C ALA A 224 -58.20 -31.52 -19.53
N ALA A 225 -59.03 -32.20 -18.75
CA ALA A 225 -58.60 -33.05 -17.64
C ALA A 225 -58.08 -34.42 -18.12
N ARG A 226 -57.28 -35.11 -17.30
CA ARG A 226 -57.70 -36.33 -16.55
C ARG A 226 -56.58 -37.35 -16.28
N GLU A 227 -56.26 -37.50 -15.00
CA GLU A 227 -55.87 -38.73 -14.27
C GLU A 227 -54.98 -39.86 -14.89
N LYS A 228 -54.00 -40.25 -14.04
CA LYS A 228 -53.60 -41.63 -13.64
C LYS A 228 -52.52 -42.42 -14.42
N LYS A 229 -51.43 -42.66 -13.66
CA LYS A 229 -50.64 -43.91 -13.50
C LYS A 229 -49.77 -44.38 -14.69
N GLY A 230 -48.54 -44.81 -14.36
CA GLY A 230 -47.75 -45.73 -15.20
C GLY A 230 -46.26 -45.69 -14.91
N ALA A 231 -45.78 -46.50 -13.96
CA ALA A 231 -44.35 -46.63 -13.64
C ALA A 231 -43.58 -47.53 -14.63
N VAL A 232 -42.27 -47.70 -14.38
CA VAL A 232 -41.30 -48.58 -15.07
C VAL A 232 -40.78 -47.97 -16.39
N SER A 233 -39.51 -47.57 -16.60
CA SER A 233 -38.16 -47.90 -16.08
C SER A 233 -37.36 -48.83 -17.02
N THR A 234 -36.04 -48.56 -17.12
CA THR A 234 -35.02 -49.27 -17.92
C THR A 234 -35.14 -49.08 -19.45
N LYS A 235 -34.07 -49.13 -20.29
CA LYS A 235 -32.64 -49.42 -20.03
C LYS A 235 -31.73 -48.87 -21.17
N THR A 236 -30.45 -48.60 -20.86
CA THR A 236 -29.24 -48.64 -21.73
C THR A 236 -29.36 -48.41 -23.25
N ALA A 237 -28.75 -47.31 -23.75
CA ALA A 237 -27.43 -47.23 -24.44
C ALA A 237 -26.90 -48.45 -25.27
N PRO A 238 -25.93 -48.31 -26.21
CA PRO A 238 -25.06 -47.14 -26.49
C PRO A 238 -24.73 -46.83 -27.99
N SER A 239 -23.85 -45.84 -28.21
CA SER A 239 -22.75 -45.82 -29.21
C SER A 239 -23.05 -45.92 -30.73
N SER A 240 -22.80 -44.83 -31.46
CA SER A 240 -21.76 -44.68 -32.53
C SER A 240 -22.15 -43.62 -33.58
N ARG A 241 -21.28 -43.13 -34.48
CA ARG A 241 -19.87 -42.67 -34.43
C ARG A 241 -19.52 -42.19 -35.85
N ASP A 242 -18.84 -41.05 -36.01
CA ASP A 242 -18.18 -40.59 -37.27
C ASP A 242 -19.16 -40.32 -38.47
N THR A 243 -18.84 -39.59 -39.56
CA THR A 243 -17.58 -38.95 -40.03
C THR A 243 -17.88 -37.77 -41.00
N THR A 244 -16.87 -36.92 -41.29
CA THR A 244 -16.66 -36.12 -42.54
C THR A 244 -17.67 -35.02 -42.96
N ALA A 245 -17.35 -34.00 -43.78
CA ALA A 245 -16.10 -33.27 -44.16
C ALA A 245 -16.47 -32.12 -45.13
N VAL A 246 -15.49 -31.48 -45.81
CA VAL A 246 -15.60 -30.48 -46.91
C VAL A 246 -16.01 -29.08 -46.38
N GLU A 247 -15.23 -27.98 -46.48
CA GLU A 247 -14.59 -27.27 -47.62
C GLU A 247 -15.64 -26.54 -48.51
N GLU A 248 -15.42 -25.36 -49.14
CA GLU A 248 -14.24 -24.47 -49.25
C GLU A 248 -14.69 -23.02 -49.66
N LYS A 249 -13.76 -22.03 -49.58
CA LYS A 249 -13.71 -20.73 -50.32
C LYS A 249 -14.73 -19.61 -49.98
N GLU A 250 -14.34 -18.35 -49.77
CA GLU A 250 -13.75 -17.31 -50.67
C GLU A 250 -14.72 -16.83 -51.78
N ALA A 251 -14.92 -15.55 -52.11
CA ALA A 251 -14.59 -14.22 -51.53
C ALA A 251 -15.51 -13.16 -52.25
N ALA A 252 -15.41 -11.82 -52.22
CA ALA A 252 -14.48 -10.81 -51.66
C ALA A 252 -15.21 -9.42 -51.56
N GLU A 253 -14.53 -8.39 -51.02
CA GLU A 253 -14.84 -6.92 -51.12
C GLU A 253 -16.18 -6.43 -50.47
N GLY A 254 -16.33 -5.18 -50.01
CA GLY A 254 -15.37 -4.06 -49.89
C GLY A 254 -16.06 -2.69 -50.07
N GLY A 255 -16.29 -1.92 -49.01
CA GLY A 255 -16.90 -0.58 -49.05
C GLY A 255 -17.02 0.06 -47.67
N GLU A 256 -16.84 1.37 -47.59
CA GLU A 256 -16.81 2.20 -46.38
C GLU A 256 -18.11 3.00 -46.22
N GLU A 257 -18.57 3.25 -44.99
CA GLU A 257 -19.41 4.39 -44.59
C GLU A 257 -19.22 4.63 -43.08
N ASP A 258 -19.40 5.88 -42.63
CA ASP A 258 -18.73 6.44 -41.43
C ASP A 258 -19.39 6.14 -40.07
N ASP A 259 -18.56 6.02 -39.01
CA ASP A 259 -18.94 6.09 -37.58
C ASP A 259 -18.13 7.22 -36.91
N ASP A 260 -18.78 8.28 -36.39
CA ASP A 260 -18.13 9.50 -35.87
C ASP A 260 -18.88 10.13 -34.65
N ASP A 261 -19.68 9.34 -33.92
CA ASP A 261 -20.52 9.83 -32.80
C ASP A 261 -20.17 9.29 -31.40
N ASP A 262 -19.45 8.17 -31.27
CA ASP A 262 -19.19 7.51 -29.98
C ASP A 262 -18.15 8.22 -29.07
N GLU A 263 -17.25 9.08 -29.59
CA GLU A 263 -16.21 9.80 -28.79
C GLU A 263 -16.79 10.87 -27.79
N LYS A 264 -18.09 10.88 -27.50
CA LYS A 264 -18.76 11.87 -26.63
C LYS A 264 -19.19 11.35 -25.25
N GLU A 265 -19.79 10.15 -25.15
CA GLU A 265 -20.41 9.73 -23.88
C GLU A 265 -19.39 9.19 -22.85
N GLU A 266 -18.27 8.61 -23.29
CA GLU A 266 -17.16 8.22 -22.39
C GLU A 266 -16.52 9.42 -21.66
N ARG A 267 -16.80 10.65 -22.12
CA ARG A 267 -16.15 11.88 -21.66
C ARG A 267 -16.79 12.56 -20.45
N GLU A 268 -17.90 12.02 -19.93
CA GLU A 268 -18.68 12.63 -18.82
C GLU A 268 -18.67 11.80 -17.50
N GLU A 269 -17.98 10.65 -17.46
CA GLU A 269 -17.92 9.78 -16.27
C GLU A 269 -16.59 9.90 -15.49
N GLU A 270 -15.45 10.16 -16.16
CA GLU A 270 -14.14 10.37 -15.52
C GLU A 270 -14.07 11.63 -14.63
N GLU A 271 -14.92 12.65 -14.86
CA GLU A 271 -14.96 13.88 -14.05
C GLU A 271 -15.43 13.67 -12.57
N LYS A 272 -15.71 12.43 -12.14
CA LYS A 272 -16.44 12.16 -10.89
C LYS A 272 -15.63 11.65 -9.68
N GLU A 273 -14.34 11.30 -9.80
CA GLU A 273 -13.51 10.91 -8.62
C GLU A 273 -12.42 11.91 -8.19
N ASP A 274 -12.30 13.07 -8.84
CA ASP A 274 -11.19 14.03 -8.60
C ASP A 274 -11.59 15.37 -7.94
N ASP A 275 -12.64 15.39 -7.10
CA ASP A 275 -12.82 16.44 -6.07
C ASP A 275 -13.25 15.92 -4.69
N LYS A 276 -12.26 15.70 -3.82
CA LYS A 276 -12.40 15.86 -2.35
C LYS A 276 -11.40 16.89 -1.83
N GLY A 277 -11.41 18.07 -2.45
CA GLY A 277 -10.42 19.14 -2.35
C GLY A 277 -10.31 19.91 -1.02
N ASP A 278 -10.76 19.36 0.11
CA ASP A 278 -10.62 20.01 1.43
C ASP A 278 -9.15 20.12 1.88
N GLY A 279 -8.30 19.21 1.40
CA GLY A 279 -6.85 19.25 1.63
C GLY A 279 -6.44 18.94 3.07
N ARG A 280 -7.22 18.10 3.77
CA ARG A 280 -7.01 17.66 5.15
C ARG A 280 -5.67 16.97 5.38
N VAL A 281 -5.15 17.14 6.59
CA VAL A 281 -3.81 16.70 7.00
C VAL A 281 -3.90 16.13 8.41
N GLN A 282 -3.88 14.80 8.51
CA GLN A 282 -3.75 14.09 9.78
C GLN A 282 -2.31 14.20 10.29
N LEU A 283 -2.16 14.59 11.55
CA LEU A 283 -0.89 14.71 12.28
C LEU A 283 -0.94 13.85 13.54
N VAL A 284 0.22 13.32 13.94
CA VAL A 284 0.37 12.41 15.10
C VAL A 284 1.47 12.93 16.02
N ARG A 285 1.32 12.71 17.32
CA ARG A 285 2.27 13.14 18.35
C ARG A 285 3.48 12.20 18.45
N VAL A 286 4.70 12.75 18.46
CA VAL A 286 5.98 12.02 18.33
C VAL A 286 7.00 12.48 19.38
N ASP A 287 7.77 11.54 19.95
CA ASP A 287 8.83 11.81 20.92
C ASP A 287 10.00 12.60 20.31
N LYS A 288 10.27 13.80 20.84
CA LYS A 288 11.38 14.69 20.41
C LYS A 288 12.76 14.00 20.48
N ALA A 289 12.90 13.01 21.37
CA ALA A 289 14.11 12.19 21.53
C ALA A 289 14.45 11.29 20.32
N LYS A 290 13.46 10.83 19.55
CA LYS A 290 13.69 9.91 18.40
C LYS A 290 14.26 10.61 17.17
N LYS A 291 14.08 11.93 17.04
CA LYS A 291 14.43 12.71 15.84
C LYS A 291 15.86 13.29 15.85
N LYS A 292 16.53 13.34 17.01
CA LYS A 292 17.88 13.95 17.19
C LYS A 292 19.04 13.12 16.58
N THR A 293 18.75 12.01 15.90
CA THR A 293 19.74 11.15 15.23
C THR A 293 19.97 11.49 13.75
N THR A 294 19.20 12.40 13.15
CA THR A 294 19.36 12.82 11.76
C THR A 294 19.48 14.34 11.61
N ASN A 295 20.73 14.76 11.38
CA ASN A 295 21.21 16.10 11.02
C ASN A 295 21.19 17.22 12.08
N ASP A 296 22.27 18.00 11.98
CA ASP A 296 22.52 19.38 12.42
C ASP A 296 22.26 19.73 13.89
N GLY A 297 23.37 19.82 14.64
CA GLY A 297 23.39 20.38 15.99
C GLY A 297 23.66 21.88 16.00
N HIS A 298 22.73 22.63 16.58
CA HIS A 298 23.05 23.90 17.24
C HIS A 298 22.23 24.01 18.53
N ASP A 299 22.87 24.43 19.60
CA ASP A 299 22.26 24.45 20.93
C ASP A 299 21.64 25.82 21.22
N HIS A 300 20.42 25.81 21.75
CA HIS A 300 19.97 26.82 22.70
C HIS A 300 19.03 26.14 23.71
N GLU A 301 19.28 26.40 24.99
CA GLU A 301 18.64 25.73 26.12
C GLU A 301 17.78 26.74 26.90
N ASN A 302 16.85 26.20 27.71
CA ASN A 302 15.84 26.90 28.52
C ASN A 302 14.59 27.36 27.75
N ASP A 303 13.65 26.42 27.55
CA ASP A 303 12.27 26.67 27.96
C ASP A 303 11.56 25.35 28.32
N VAL A 304 10.51 25.41 29.15
CA VAL A 304 9.82 24.21 29.68
C VAL A 304 8.62 23.87 28.77
N ASP A 305 8.92 23.27 27.61
CA ASP A 305 7.91 22.71 26.69
C ASP A 305 7.97 21.17 26.71
N ASP A 306 6.80 20.52 26.74
CA ASP A 306 6.70 19.05 26.78
C ASP A 306 7.45 18.40 25.61
N GLY A 307 8.09 17.25 25.85
CA GLY A 307 9.00 16.57 24.90
C GLY A 307 8.34 15.94 23.66
N LEU A 308 7.21 16.48 23.20
CA LEU A 308 6.28 15.88 22.24
C LEU A 308 5.97 16.86 21.10
N LEU A 309 6.32 16.48 19.87
CA LEU A 309 6.11 17.25 18.64
C LEU A 309 4.92 16.66 17.86
N TYR A 310 4.14 17.46 17.14
CA TYR A 310 3.27 16.92 16.07
C TYR A 310 4.07 16.74 14.78
N ASP A 311 3.92 15.60 14.12
CA ASP A 311 4.55 15.28 12.85
C ASP A 311 3.59 14.49 11.95
N PHE A 312 3.96 14.26 10.69
CA PHE A 312 3.17 13.42 9.81
C PHE A 312 3.18 11.94 10.26
N PRO A 313 2.09 11.16 10.03
CA PRO A 313 2.07 9.72 10.28
C PRO A 313 3.21 8.99 9.55
N PRO A 314 3.82 7.94 10.13
CA PRO A 314 4.87 7.18 9.45
C PRO A 314 4.44 6.66 8.06
N ALA A 315 5.26 6.94 7.04
CA ALA A 315 5.01 6.62 5.63
C ALA A 315 3.74 7.25 5.01
N SER A 316 3.24 8.37 5.54
CA SER A 316 2.24 9.22 4.86
C SER A 316 2.79 10.05 3.70
N ARG A 317 4.12 10.25 3.65
CA ARG A 317 4.84 10.92 2.56
C ARG A 317 5.82 9.95 1.91
N LEU A 318 5.78 9.84 0.58
CA LEU A 318 6.77 9.11 -0.21
C LEU A 318 8.07 9.93 -0.31
N GLU A 319 8.90 9.85 0.73
CA GLU A 319 10.23 10.45 0.73
C GLU A 319 11.22 9.61 -0.10
N ASN A 320 11.77 10.21 -1.16
CA ASN A 320 12.74 9.61 -2.07
C ASN A 320 14.15 9.50 -1.44
N ASN A 321 14.24 8.78 -0.32
CA ASN A 321 15.44 8.59 0.49
C ASN A 321 16.17 7.30 0.09
N LEU A 322 17.11 7.41 -0.86
CA LEU A 322 18.01 6.29 -1.18
C LEU A 322 18.74 5.82 0.10
N PRO A 323 18.53 4.57 0.58
CA PRO A 323 19.02 4.15 1.89
C PRO A 323 20.54 4.14 1.99
N TRP A 324 21.08 4.65 3.10
CA TRP A 324 22.52 4.61 3.39
C TRP A 324 23.08 3.18 3.33
N ALA A 325 22.27 2.17 3.62
CA ALA A 325 22.65 0.76 3.60
C ALA A 325 23.22 0.29 2.26
N VAL A 326 22.77 0.83 1.11
CA VAL A 326 23.16 0.33 -0.22
C VAL A 326 24.67 0.44 -0.44
N GLY A 327 25.27 1.60 -0.13
CA GLY A 327 26.72 1.83 -0.29
C GLY A 327 27.61 0.97 0.62
N PHE A 328 27.08 0.48 1.74
CA PHE A 328 27.79 -0.41 2.66
C PHE A 328 27.81 -1.88 2.23
N LEU A 329 27.09 -2.28 1.17
CA LEU A 329 27.17 -3.67 0.67
C LEU A 329 28.48 -3.90 -0.10
N GLU A 330 28.86 -2.96 -0.95
CA GLU A 330 30.15 -2.98 -1.67
C GLU A 330 31.34 -3.05 -0.69
N LEU A 331 31.23 -2.40 0.48
CA LEU A 331 32.23 -2.48 1.54
C LEU A 331 32.26 -3.85 2.24
N ALA A 332 31.11 -4.52 2.39
CA ALA A 332 31.04 -5.87 2.94
C ALA A 332 31.62 -6.90 1.94
N ASN A 333 31.33 -6.75 0.65
CA ASN A 333 31.90 -7.58 -0.42
C ASN A 333 33.42 -7.37 -0.50
N ALA A 334 33.91 -6.13 -0.41
CA ALA A 334 35.34 -5.84 -0.29
C ALA A 334 36.01 -6.42 0.97
N GLY A 335 35.23 -6.88 1.96
CA GLY A 335 35.69 -7.61 3.12
C GLY A 335 36.15 -9.05 2.83
N ASP A 336 35.76 -9.65 1.69
CA ASP A 336 36.20 -10.99 1.29
C ASP A 336 37.65 -11.02 0.75
N PHE A 337 38.25 -9.85 0.54
CA PHE A 337 39.62 -9.62 0.05
C PHE A 337 40.65 -10.58 0.63
N ALA A 338 40.62 -10.80 1.94
CA ALA A 338 41.63 -11.63 2.59
C ALA A 338 41.54 -13.13 2.23
N ALA A 339 40.37 -13.63 1.78
CA ALA A 339 40.20 -15.00 1.33
C ALA A 339 40.70 -15.22 -0.11
N ASN A 340 40.41 -14.27 -1.01
CA ASN A 340 40.73 -14.41 -2.44
C ASN A 340 42.13 -13.92 -2.82
N VAL A 341 42.77 -13.11 -1.98
CA VAL A 341 44.13 -12.56 -2.22
C VAL A 341 45.22 -13.47 -1.67
N TRP A 342 45.06 -14.03 -0.47
CA TRP A 342 46.01 -14.96 0.12
C TRP A 342 45.70 -16.41 -0.24
N ASN A 343 45.86 -16.72 -1.53
CA ASN A 343 45.80 -18.07 -2.11
C ASN A 343 47.00 -18.97 -1.70
N GLU A 344 47.57 -18.76 -0.52
CA GLU A 344 48.68 -19.53 0.04
C GLU A 344 48.15 -20.44 1.17
N VAL A 345 48.56 -21.71 1.16
CA VAL A 345 48.17 -22.71 2.17
C VAL A 345 49.39 -23.07 3.02
N PRO A 346 49.33 -22.90 4.36
CA PRO A 346 48.24 -22.35 5.17
C PRO A 346 48.16 -20.82 5.09
N VAL A 347 46.93 -20.28 5.24
CA VAL A 347 46.66 -18.83 5.09
C VAL A 347 47.35 -18.03 6.23
N PRO A 348 48.02 -16.90 5.94
CA PRO A 348 48.71 -16.10 6.96
C PRO A 348 47.78 -15.57 8.07
N GLN A 349 48.28 -15.49 9.31
CA GLN A 349 47.47 -15.11 10.48
C GLN A 349 46.78 -13.74 10.36
N TYR A 350 47.45 -12.74 9.78
CA TYR A 350 46.87 -11.42 9.56
C TYR A 350 45.72 -11.46 8.53
N ALA A 351 45.80 -12.33 7.52
CA ALA A 351 44.72 -12.56 6.56
C ALA A 351 43.54 -13.30 7.22
N MET A 352 43.80 -14.25 8.13
CA MET A 352 42.73 -14.88 8.91
C MET A 352 41.97 -13.88 9.81
N VAL A 353 42.66 -12.93 10.43
CA VAL A 353 41.99 -11.85 11.21
C VAL A 353 41.11 -10.96 10.31
N LEU A 354 41.58 -10.62 9.10
CA LEU A 354 40.80 -9.85 8.13
C LEU A 354 39.59 -10.64 7.59
N MET A 355 39.76 -11.93 7.28
CA MET A 355 38.66 -12.82 6.88
C MET A 355 37.60 -12.94 7.97
N ALA A 356 38.00 -13.13 9.23
CA ALA A 356 37.08 -13.18 10.36
C ALA A 356 36.28 -11.87 10.51
N PHE A 357 36.92 -10.71 10.31
CA PHE A 357 36.23 -9.40 10.34
C PHE A 357 35.26 -9.23 9.18
N GLY A 358 35.69 -9.51 7.94
CA GLY A 358 34.85 -9.41 6.73
C GLY A 358 33.64 -10.35 6.75
N GLY A 359 33.86 -11.63 7.07
CA GLY A 359 32.79 -12.62 7.21
C GLY A 359 31.81 -12.28 8.34
N THR A 360 32.31 -11.75 9.47
CA THR A 360 31.45 -11.25 10.56
C THR A 360 30.64 -10.04 10.13
N LEU A 361 31.21 -9.09 9.38
CA LEU A 361 30.49 -7.91 8.88
C LEU A 361 29.39 -8.30 7.89
N ALA A 362 29.66 -9.22 6.96
CA ALA A 362 28.69 -9.75 6.02
C ALA A 362 27.56 -10.52 6.72
N PHE A 363 27.89 -11.40 7.68
CA PHE A 363 26.91 -12.15 8.47
C PHE A 363 26.06 -11.25 9.36
N LEU A 364 26.67 -10.31 10.09
CA LEU A 364 25.97 -9.33 10.93
C LEU A 364 25.04 -8.47 10.08
N ARG A 365 25.46 -8.06 8.87
CA ARG A 365 24.59 -7.34 7.93
C ARG A 365 23.40 -8.19 7.45
N SER A 366 23.59 -9.49 7.22
CA SER A 366 22.49 -10.40 6.89
C SER A 366 21.49 -10.56 8.04
N ALA A 367 21.99 -10.62 9.29
CA ALA A 367 21.16 -10.67 10.49
C ALA A 367 20.47 -9.33 10.80
N LEU A 368 21.11 -8.20 10.47
CA LEU A 368 20.56 -6.84 10.59
C LEU A 368 19.62 -6.44 9.45
N ARG A 369 19.17 -7.37 8.60
CA ARG A 369 18.08 -7.10 7.64
C ARG A 369 16.73 -7.07 8.35
N SER A 370 16.51 -6.03 9.16
CA SER A 370 15.18 -5.62 9.62
C SER A 370 14.35 -5.22 8.41
N VAL A 371 13.44 -6.10 7.96
CA VAL A 371 12.67 -5.87 6.74
C VAL A 371 11.72 -4.70 6.95
N SER A 372 12.00 -3.59 6.27
CA SER A 372 11.17 -2.38 6.30
C SER A 372 9.99 -2.54 5.34
N PHE A 373 9.09 -3.48 5.62
CA PHE A 373 7.88 -3.71 4.85
C PHE A 373 6.89 -2.53 5.00
N ARG A 374 6.96 -1.51 4.13
CA ARG A 374 5.82 -0.61 3.80
C ARG A 374 6.04 0.35 2.61
N GLU A 375 6.50 -0.17 1.47
CA GLU A 375 6.44 0.56 0.17
C GLU A 375 5.72 -0.31 -0.88
N LEU A 376 5.01 0.33 -1.82
CA LEU A 376 3.82 -0.23 -2.49
C LEU A 376 4.16 -1.20 -3.65
N TYR A 377 3.14 -1.89 -4.18
CA TYR A 377 3.22 -3.19 -4.86
C TYR A 377 4.28 -3.34 -5.98
N ASN A 378 4.54 -2.31 -6.80
CA ASN A 378 5.58 -2.35 -7.84
C ASN A 378 7.02 -2.28 -7.29
N GLU A 379 7.23 -1.74 -6.09
CA GLU A 379 8.54 -1.68 -5.45
C GLU A 379 8.89 -2.96 -4.69
N ILE A 380 7.87 -3.73 -4.27
CA ILE A 380 8.03 -4.99 -3.55
C ILE A 380 8.81 -6.00 -4.39
N ILE A 381 8.42 -6.23 -5.65
CA ILE A 381 9.09 -7.26 -6.49
C ILE A 381 10.58 -6.95 -6.68
N ASN A 382 10.93 -5.69 -6.95
CA ASN A 382 12.33 -5.28 -7.10
C ASN A 382 13.10 -5.32 -5.77
N ARG A 383 12.55 -4.76 -4.69
CA ARG A 383 13.26 -4.67 -3.39
C ARG A 383 13.34 -6.02 -2.68
N LEU A 384 12.26 -6.81 -2.63
CA LEU A 384 12.24 -8.14 -2.02
C LEU A 384 13.11 -9.15 -2.78
N ALA A 385 13.23 -9.01 -4.11
CA ALA A 385 14.23 -9.75 -4.87
C ALA A 385 15.66 -9.30 -4.52
N MET A 386 15.97 -8.00 -4.57
CA MET A 386 17.30 -7.45 -4.22
C MET A 386 17.74 -7.85 -2.81
N ASP A 387 17.02 -7.38 -1.78
CA ASP A 387 16.34 -8.30 -0.86
C ASP A 387 16.99 -9.66 -0.58
N ILE A 388 16.24 -10.71 -0.90
CA ILE A 388 16.58 -12.12 -0.69
C ILE A 388 17.87 -12.49 -1.43
N LEU A 389 18.08 -12.02 -2.66
CA LEU A 389 19.25 -12.38 -3.49
C LEU A 389 20.57 -11.89 -2.90
N MET A 390 20.63 -10.63 -2.41
CA MET A 390 21.81 -10.09 -1.73
C MET A 390 21.97 -10.67 -0.32
N GLY A 391 20.89 -11.10 0.33
CA GLY A 391 20.97 -11.84 1.60
C GLY A 391 21.59 -13.23 1.42
N ALA A 392 21.09 -14.00 0.46
CA ALA A 392 21.65 -15.28 0.08
C ALA A 392 23.12 -15.15 -0.38
N GLY A 393 23.43 -14.15 -1.20
CA GLY A 393 24.80 -13.83 -1.60
C GLY A 393 25.73 -13.59 -0.40
N ALA A 394 25.34 -12.71 0.53
CA ALA A 394 26.11 -12.42 1.74
C ALA A 394 26.31 -13.65 2.64
N LEU A 395 25.32 -14.53 2.76
CA LEU A 395 25.42 -15.79 3.50
C LEU A 395 26.38 -16.79 2.82
N LEU A 396 26.37 -16.88 1.49
CA LEU A 396 27.29 -17.73 0.72
C LEU A 396 28.74 -17.20 0.78
N ILE A 397 28.92 -15.88 0.71
CA ILE A 397 30.21 -15.21 0.93
C ILE A 397 30.74 -15.55 2.32
N ALA A 398 29.95 -15.30 3.37
CA ALA A 398 30.35 -15.60 4.75
C ALA A 398 30.67 -17.09 4.94
N ALA A 399 29.83 -18.00 4.45
CA ALA A 399 30.05 -19.45 4.57
C ALA A 399 31.35 -19.90 3.89
N GLY A 400 31.65 -19.41 2.67
CA GLY A 400 32.92 -19.67 2.00
C GLY A 400 34.11 -19.11 2.79
N THR A 401 34.04 -17.85 3.26
CA THR A 401 35.10 -17.26 4.10
C THR A 401 35.35 -18.05 5.40
N PHE A 402 34.31 -18.58 6.05
CA PHE A 402 34.48 -19.48 7.20
C PHE A 402 35.12 -20.83 6.81
N MET A 403 34.80 -21.38 5.64
CA MET A 403 35.45 -22.60 5.12
C MET A 403 36.94 -22.37 4.78
N ALA A 404 37.31 -21.20 4.22
CA ALA A 404 38.69 -20.84 3.90
C ALA A 404 39.61 -20.83 5.14
N MET A 405 39.12 -20.30 6.27
CA MET A 405 39.88 -20.22 7.52
C MET A 405 40.30 -21.58 8.09
N GLY A 406 39.67 -22.69 7.67
CA GLY A 406 40.10 -24.04 8.06
C GLY A 406 41.48 -24.44 7.51
N GLY A 407 41.91 -23.86 6.38
CA GLY A 407 43.28 -23.90 5.82
C GLY A 407 43.82 -25.25 5.34
N GLY A 408 43.75 -26.30 6.15
CA GLY A 408 44.53 -27.55 5.97
C GLY A 408 44.02 -28.56 4.95
N ASN A 409 43.09 -28.19 4.04
CA ASN A 409 42.54 -29.11 3.05
C ASN A 409 42.20 -28.39 1.74
N GLU A 410 42.98 -28.64 0.69
CA GLU A 410 42.83 -28.04 -0.65
C GLU A 410 41.43 -28.19 -1.24
N ARG A 411 40.71 -29.29 -0.95
CA ARG A 411 39.34 -29.51 -1.44
C ARG A 411 38.33 -28.58 -0.77
N VAL A 412 38.52 -28.29 0.52
CA VAL A 412 37.67 -27.36 1.28
C VAL A 412 37.95 -25.93 0.84
N TRP A 413 39.21 -25.59 0.60
CA TRP A 413 39.64 -24.30 0.04
C TRP A 413 39.10 -24.06 -1.38
N TYR A 414 39.17 -25.06 -2.27
CA TYR A 414 38.60 -24.95 -3.62
C TYR A 414 37.07 -24.84 -3.60
N ALA A 415 36.40 -25.60 -2.72
CA ALA A 415 34.96 -25.47 -2.50
C ALA A 415 34.57 -24.09 -1.93
N SER A 416 35.37 -23.53 -1.02
CA SER A 416 35.24 -22.16 -0.52
C SER A 416 35.23 -21.15 -1.66
N ASN A 417 36.23 -21.18 -2.54
CA ASN A 417 36.38 -20.17 -3.59
C ASN A 417 35.26 -20.24 -4.64
N ILE A 418 34.64 -21.42 -4.84
CA ILE A 418 33.39 -21.56 -5.61
C ILE A 418 32.22 -20.94 -4.83
N LEU A 419 32.11 -21.20 -3.53
CA LEU A 419 30.97 -20.80 -2.69
C LEU A 419 30.93 -19.28 -2.43
N SER A 420 32.01 -18.68 -1.93
CA SER A 420 32.09 -17.23 -1.71
C SER A 420 32.33 -16.47 -3.00
N GLY A 421 33.41 -16.84 -3.71
CA GLY A 421 33.91 -16.10 -4.87
C GLY A 421 32.93 -16.06 -6.04
N TYR A 422 32.39 -17.22 -6.45
CA TYR A 422 31.51 -17.32 -7.63
C TYR A 422 30.02 -17.32 -7.29
N LEU A 423 29.56 -18.25 -6.45
CA LEU A 423 28.13 -18.39 -6.13
C LEU A 423 27.62 -17.21 -5.29
N GLY A 424 28.42 -16.75 -4.31
CA GLY A 424 28.09 -15.59 -3.49
C GLY A 424 28.00 -14.26 -4.24
N ASN A 425 28.85 -14.06 -5.27
CA ASN A 425 28.85 -12.83 -6.08
C ASN A 425 27.92 -12.88 -7.31
N THR A 426 27.44 -14.06 -7.72
CA THR A 426 26.49 -14.20 -8.85
C THR A 426 25.21 -13.36 -8.70
N PRO A 427 24.56 -13.29 -7.51
CA PRO A 427 23.46 -12.35 -7.25
C PRO A 427 23.78 -10.87 -7.54
N LEU A 428 24.99 -10.42 -7.18
CA LEU A 428 25.43 -9.04 -7.42
C LEU A 428 25.65 -8.77 -8.91
N ALA A 429 26.27 -9.72 -9.62
CA ALA A 429 26.47 -9.63 -11.07
C ALA A 429 25.14 -9.61 -11.85
N LEU A 430 24.15 -10.40 -11.42
CA LEU A 430 22.80 -10.38 -12.00
C LEU A 430 22.10 -9.05 -11.73
N PHE A 431 22.13 -8.55 -10.49
CA PHE A 431 21.58 -7.24 -10.14
C PHE A 431 22.24 -6.11 -10.96
N ALA A 432 23.55 -6.15 -11.15
CA ALA A 432 24.28 -5.17 -11.95
C ALA A 432 23.76 -5.09 -13.40
N LEU A 433 23.46 -6.23 -14.02
CA LEU A 433 22.88 -6.28 -15.37
C LEU A 433 21.47 -5.66 -15.40
N VAL A 434 20.61 -6.00 -14.43
CA VAL A 434 19.25 -5.43 -14.32
C VAL A 434 19.30 -3.92 -14.11
N ASN A 435 20.07 -3.44 -13.13
CA ASN A 435 20.23 -2.02 -12.83
C ASN A 435 20.85 -1.23 -14.01
N SER A 436 21.82 -1.81 -14.73
CA SER A 436 22.37 -1.18 -15.94
C SER A 436 21.37 -1.11 -17.09
N SER A 437 20.53 -2.14 -17.24
CA SER A 437 19.47 -2.18 -18.27
C SER A 437 18.39 -1.13 -17.97
N TRP A 438 17.97 -1.04 -16.71
CA TRP A 438 17.05 -0.02 -16.21
C TRP A 438 17.61 1.40 -16.35
N ALA A 439 18.90 1.61 -16.04
CA ALA A 439 19.57 2.88 -16.26
C ALA A 439 19.62 3.26 -17.75
N GLY A 440 19.81 2.29 -18.65
CA GLY A 440 19.70 2.49 -20.10
C GLY A 440 18.30 2.93 -20.54
N TYR A 441 17.26 2.26 -20.04
CA TYR A 441 15.86 2.62 -20.28
C TYR A 441 15.54 4.04 -19.78
N LEU A 442 15.89 4.39 -18.54
CA LEU A 442 15.69 5.73 -17.99
C LEU A 442 16.43 6.82 -18.78
N ALA A 443 17.66 6.55 -19.24
CA ALA A 443 18.41 7.48 -20.07
C ALA A 443 17.78 7.68 -21.46
N TYR A 444 17.15 6.64 -22.02
CA TYR A 444 16.38 6.68 -23.26
C TYR A 444 15.06 7.44 -23.11
N THR A 445 14.26 7.17 -22.06
CA THR A 445 13.02 7.90 -21.75
C THR A 445 13.31 9.38 -21.52
N ALA A 446 14.32 9.71 -20.71
CA ALA A 446 14.81 11.09 -20.56
C ALA A 446 15.25 11.72 -21.90
N GLN A 447 15.71 10.93 -22.87
CA GLN A 447 16.04 11.40 -24.22
C GLN A 447 14.81 11.58 -25.13
N ARG A 448 13.74 10.80 -24.96
CA ARG A 448 12.43 11.04 -25.59
C ARG A 448 11.88 12.40 -25.15
N HIS A 449 11.86 12.67 -23.84
CA HIS A 449 11.32 13.91 -23.26
C HIS A 449 11.99 15.15 -23.90
N VAL A 450 13.32 15.18 -24.00
CA VAL A 450 14.07 16.29 -24.64
C VAL A 450 13.80 16.45 -26.15
N ARG A 451 13.38 15.40 -26.85
CA ARG A 451 13.00 15.48 -28.27
C ARG A 451 11.57 16.02 -28.41
N ALA A 452 10.65 15.51 -27.60
CA ALA A 452 9.25 15.88 -27.60
C ALA A 452 9.03 17.35 -27.18
N THR A 453 9.57 17.76 -26.04
CA THR A 453 9.40 19.13 -25.52
C THR A 453 10.28 20.15 -26.24
N ARG A 454 10.81 19.88 -27.45
CA ARG A 454 11.80 20.73 -28.13
C ARG A 454 11.24 22.09 -28.57
N SER A 455 9.93 22.15 -28.85
CA SER A 455 9.18 23.37 -29.23
C SER A 455 8.57 24.12 -28.03
N SER A 456 8.55 23.53 -26.84
CA SER A 456 7.93 24.10 -25.64
C SER A 456 8.75 25.28 -25.08
N PRO A 457 8.11 26.33 -24.51
CA PRO A 457 8.82 27.39 -23.78
C PRO A 457 9.66 26.81 -22.61
N ALA A 458 9.11 25.84 -21.87
CA ALA A 458 9.80 25.16 -20.78
C ALA A 458 10.86 24.12 -21.22
N SER A 459 11.16 24.03 -22.53
CA SER A 459 12.16 23.10 -23.10
C SER A 459 13.53 23.13 -22.39
N ALA A 460 13.95 24.29 -21.89
CA ALA A 460 15.18 24.46 -21.13
C ALA A 460 15.15 23.74 -19.77
N LEU A 461 14.01 23.74 -19.08
CA LEU A 461 13.80 23.09 -17.78
C LEU A 461 13.76 21.57 -17.95
N VAL A 462 13.02 21.07 -18.93
CA VAL A 462 12.98 19.63 -19.28
C VAL A 462 14.37 19.12 -19.70
N LYS A 463 15.08 19.88 -20.54
CA LYS A 463 16.47 19.55 -20.93
C LYS A 463 17.43 19.56 -19.73
N ARG A 464 17.26 20.48 -18.78
CA ARG A 464 18.00 20.51 -17.51
C ARG A 464 17.69 19.28 -16.67
N ARG A 465 16.40 18.91 -16.50
CA ARG A 465 15.95 17.70 -15.79
C ARG A 465 16.58 16.44 -16.39
N SER A 466 16.32 16.17 -17.67
CA SER A 466 16.80 14.96 -18.36
C SER A 466 18.33 14.84 -18.38
N ARG A 467 19.09 15.94 -18.47
CA ARG A 467 20.57 15.85 -18.42
C ARG A 467 21.09 15.43 -17.04
N ASN A 468 20.45 15.86 -15.95
CA ASN A 468 20.84 15.40 -14.61
C ASN A 468 20.52 13.90 -14.42
N VAL A 469 19.39 13.42 -14.97
CA VAL A 469 19.01 12.00 -14.99
C VAL A 469 20.02 11.19 -15.82
N GLN A 470 20.31 11.61 -17.06
CA GLN A 470 21.21 10.89 -17.96
C GLN A 470 22.65 10.78 -17.42
N VAL A 471 23.18 11.82 -16.76
CA VAL A 471 24.48 11.76 -16.09
C VAL A 471 24.48 10.73 -14.95
N PHE A 472 23.40 10.68 -14.15
CA PHE A 472 23.23 9.66 -13.10
C PHE A 472 23.16 8.26 -13.70
N CYS A 473 22.28 8.04 -14.69
CA CYS A 473 22.09 6.74 -15.32
C CYS A 473 23.39 6.22 -15.98
N LEU A 474 24.14 7.07 -16.67
CA LEU A 474 25.41 6.70 -17.30
C LEU A 474 26.44 6.22 -16.25
N ILE A 475 26.63 6.99 -15.17
CA ILE A 475 27.63 6.68 -14.14
C ILE A 475 27.15 5.48 -13.29
N ASN A 476 25.87 5.41 -12.92
CA ASN A 476 25.32 4.32 -12.13
C ASN A 476 25.30 2.98 -12.90
N GLY A 477 24.91 3.00 -14.18
CA GLY A 477 24.91 1.80 -15.03
C GLY A 477 26.32 1.28 -15.31
N THR A 478 27.25 2.16 -15.71
CA THR A 478 28.65 1.75 -15.94
C THR A 478 29.35 1.28 -14.67
N ALA A 479 29.15 1.97 -13.53
CA ALA A 479 29.70 1.54 -12.25
C ALA A 479 29.12 0.18 -11.82
N ALA A 480 27.83 -0.08 -12.04
CA ALA A 480 27.23 -1.38 -11.76
C ALA A 480 27.84 -2.51 -12.60
N VAL A 481 27.97 -2.33 -13.93
CA VAL A 481 28.61 -3.33 -14.80
C VAL A 481 30.06 -3.60 -14.40
N VAL A 482 30.84 -2.55 -14.10
CA VAL A 482 32.24 -2.71 -13.63
C VAL A 482 32.28 -3.39 -12.26
N GLY A 483 31.32 -3.10 -11.37
CA GLY A 483 31.18 -3.76 -10.07
C GLY A 483 30.88 -5.26 -10.21
N GLY A 484 29.86 -5.62 -10.98
CA GLY A 484 29.46 -7.02 -11.20
C GLY A 484 30.47 -7.85 -12.00
N VAL A 485 31.25 -7.24 -12.89
CA VAL A 485 32.41 -7.90 -13.53
C VAL A 485 33.58 -8.01 -12.54
N GLY A 486 33.82 -6.97 -11.73
CA GLY A 486 34.85 -6.96 -10.70
C GLY A 486 34.64 -8.06 -9.65
N SER A 487 33.44 -8.20 -9.10
CA SER A 487 33.10 -9.19 -8.07
C SER A 487 33.16 -10.65 -8.55
N MET A 488 33.05 -10.89 -9.87
CA MET A 488 33.26 -12.22 -10.45
C MET A 488 34.73 -12.50 -10.79
N LEU A 489 35.56 -11.45 -10.91
CA LEU A 489 37.01 -11.57 -11.11
C LEU A 489 37.78 -11.65 -9.79
N THR A 490 37.30 -11.03 -8.71
CA THR A 490 37.93 -11.09 -7.38
C THR A 490 38.12 -12.52 -6.91
N ALA A 491 37.15 -13.41 -7.18
CA ALA A 491 37.17 -14.86 -6.90
C ALA A 491 38.45 -15.62 -7.32
N THR A 492 39.25 -15.08 -8.26
CA THR A 492 40.54 -15.66 -8.67
C THR A 492 41.67 -14.62 -8.88
N ARG A 493 41.40 -13.31 -8.79
CA ARG A 493 42.35 -12.27 -9.19
C ARG A 493 42.33 -11.07 -8.24
N TRP A 494 43.37 -10.98 -7.40
CA TRP A 494 43.55 -9.88 -6.44
C TRP A 494 43.50 -8.47 -7.07
N TRP A 495 43.93 -8.31 -8.32
CA TRP A 495 43.90 -7.01 -8.99
C TRP A 495 42.48 -6.53 -9.33
N ALA A 496 41.47 -7.41 -9.31
CA ALA A 496 40.08 -7.02 -9.55
C ALA A 496 39.54 -6.05 -8.48
N TYR A 497 40.02 -6.13 -7.24
CA TYR A 497 39.67 -5.15 -6.19
C TYR A 497 40.11 -3.72 -6.55
N VAL A 498 41.15 -3.56 -7.39
CA VAL A 498 41.58 -2.25 -7.91
C VAL A 498 40.55 -1.67 -8.89
N LEU A 499 39.80 -2.52 -9.62
CA LEU A 499 38.67 -2.09 -10.45
C LEU A 499 37.44 -1.67 -9.63
N LEU A 500 37.28 -2.19 -8.41
CA LEU A 500 36.16 -1.84 -7.53
C LEU A 500 36.33 -0.48 -6.85
N ALA A 501 37.56 0.03 -6.65
CA ALA A 501 37.78 1.34 -6.03
C ALA A 501 37.10 2.51 -6.81
N PRO A 502 37.19 2.61 -8.16
CA PRO A 502 36.38 3.53 -8.96
C PRO A 502 34.86 3.34 -8.82
N VAL A 503 34.37 2.10 -8.60
CA VAL A 503 32.94 1.81 -8.41
C VAL A 503 32.45 2.40 -7.09
N VAL A 504 33.22 2.25 -6.00
CA VAL A 504 32.88 2.86 -4.69
C VAL A 504 32.82 4.39 -4.79
N VAL A 505 33.81 5.02 -5.44
CA VAL A 505 33.79 6.49 -5.68
C VAL A 505 32.58 6.91 -6.53
N SER A 506 32.24 6.12 -7.55
CA SER A 506 31.06 6.37 -8.39
C SER A 506 29.75 6.21 -7.62
N SER A 507 29.66 5.26 -6.69
CA SER A 507 28.50 5.07 -5.79
C SER A 507 28.30 6.27 -4.86
N ILE A 508 29.38 6.79 -4.26
CA ILE A 508 29.35 8.01 -3.44
C ILE A 508 28.90 9.22 -4.28
N PHE A 509 29.44 9.37 -5.50
CA PHE A 509 29.00 10.40 -6.45
C PHE A 509 27.52 10.25 -6.77
N CYS A 510 27.05 9.06 -7.14
CA CYS A 510 25.66 8.79 -7.49
C CYS A 510 24.69 9.10 -6.35
N ASN A 511 25.02 8.77 -5.10
CA ASN A 511 24.20 9.10 -3.94
C ASN A 511 24.08 10.63 -3.74
N LEU A 512 25.22 11.34 -3.76
CA LEU A 512 25.26 12.81 -3.63
C LEU A 512 24.56 13.51 -4.81
N TRP A 513 24.72 12.98 -6.03
CA TRP A 513 24.09 13.50 -7.23
C TRP A 513 22.58 13.23 -7.23
N TRP A 514 22.13 12.05 -6.79
CA TRP A 514 20.71 11.75 -6.61
C TRP A 514 20.06 12.77 -5.68
N ARG A 515 20.53 12.85 -4.42
CA ARG A 515 19.99 13.76 -3.40
C ARG A 515 20.04 15.24 -3.84
N ARG A 516 21.11 15.67 -4.51
CA ARG A 516 21.28 17.09 -4.91
C ARG A 516 20.66 17.48 -6.26
N ARG A 517 20.45 16.53 -7.19
CA ARG A 517 20.09 16.82 -8.60
C ARG A 517 18.94 15.99 -9.18
N VAL A 518 18.70 14.76 -8.72
CA VAL A 518 17.77 13.82 -9.39
C VAL A 518 16.55 13.42 -8.55
N GLY A 519 16.72 13.11 -7.27
CA GLY A 519 15.60 12.79 -6.38
C GLY A 519 14.65 13.97 -6.20
N TYR A 520 13.37 13.69 -5.96
CA TYR A 520 12.34 14.67 -5.62
C TYR A 520 11.21 13.96 -4.86
N THR A 521 10.46 14.72 -4.07
CA THR A 521 9.22 14.28 -3.42
C THR A 521 8.04 14.50 -4.37
N ARG A 522 7.16 13.52 -4.51
CA ARG A 522 5.91 13.63 -5.29
C ARG A 522 4.79 14.23 -4.43
N ALA A 523 3.84 14.88 -5.10
CA ALA A 523 2.53 15.21 -4.58
C ALA A 523 1.52 14.86 -5.67
N ARG A 524 0.35 14.33 -5.33
CA ARG A 524 -0.73 14.12 -6.31
C ARG A 524 -1.21 15.47 -6.82
N THR A 525 -1.34 15.58 -8.13
CA THR A 525 -1.77 16.76 -8.89
C THR A 525 -2.45 16.30 -10.16
N CYS A 526 -3.75 16.49 -10.25
CA CYS A 526 -4.39 16.69 -11.54
C CYS A 526 -4.07 18.10 -12.07
N PHE A 527 -4.26 18.30 -13.36
CA PHE A 527 -4.10 19.56 -14.09
C PHE A 527 -5.20 19.62 -15.13
N SER A 528 -5.86 20.76 -15.34
CA SER A 528 -6.90 20.85 -16.37
C SER A 528 -6.33 21.12 -17.78
N SER A 529 -5.04 21.45 -17.91
CA SER A 529 -4.40 21.78 -19.20
C SER A 529 -2.88 21.71 -19.18
N VAL A 530 -2.27 21.65 -20.38
CA VAL A 530 -0.82 21.76 -20.59
C VAL A 530 -0.32 23.15 -20.21
N GLU A 531 -1.13 24.16 -20.48
CA GLU A 531 -0.90 25.58 -20.17
C GLU A 531 -0.80 25.79 -18.66
N GLU A 532 -1.66 25.13 -17.87
CA GLU A 532 -1.57 25.13 -16.41
C GLU A 532 -0.28 24.43 -15.93
N LEU A 533 0.03 23.24 -16.47
CA LEU A 533 1.26 22.51 -16.15
C LEU A 533 2.53 23.32 -16.48
N LEU A 534 2.53 24.06 -17.59
CA LEU A 534 3.60 24.98 -17.99
C LEU A 534 3.71 26.17 -17.03
N SER A 535 2.59 26.80 -16.70
CA SER A 535 2.52 27.91 -15.73
C SER A 535 3.06 27.48 -14.36
N ASP A 536 2.66 26.31 -13.87
CA ASP A 536 3.12 25.77 -12.59
C ASP A 536 4.60 25.40 -12.58
N LEU A 537 5.12 24.88 -13.70
CA LEU A 537 6.55 24.58 -13.88
C LEU A 537 7.40 25.85 -13.92
N GLU A 538 6.97 26.88 -14.66
CA GLU A 538 7.66 28.16 -14.72
C GLU A 538 7.60 28.90 -13.37
N PHE A 539 6.44 28.87 -12.69
CA PHE A 539 6.29 29.42 -11.34
C PHE A 539 7.18 28.69 -10.33
N ALA A 540 7.25 27.35 -10.35
CA ALA A 540 8.13 26.59 -9.46
C ALA A 540 9.61 26.88 -9.70
N ALA A 541 10.04 26.98 -10.97
CA ALA A 541 11.40 27.34 -11.34
C ALA A 541 11.76 28.78 -10.90
N TRP A 542 10.81 29.71 -11.01
CA TRP A 542 10.95 31.10 -10.55
C TRP A 542 11.02 31.18 -9.02
N ALA A 543 10.09 30.53 -8.31
CA ALA A 543 10.00 30.54 -6.84
C ALA A 543 11.27 29.97 -6.18
N ASP A 544 11.85 28.89 -6.71
CA ASP A 544 13.16 28.36 -6.26
C ASP A 544 14.27 29.41 -6.36
N VAL A 545 14.28 30.21 -7.43
CA VAL A 545 15.29 31.25 -7.66
C VAL A 545 15.03 32.50 -6.80
N ILE A 546 13.77 32.86 -6.54
CA ILE A 546 13.39 33.96 -5.63
C ILE A 546 13.79 33.62 -4.19
N LEU A 547 13.39 32.45 -3.69
CA LEU A 547 13.58 32.06 -2.29
C LEU A 547 15.05 31.84 -1.91
N ARG A 548 15.92 31.45 -2.85
CA ARG A 548 17.38 31.41 -2.62
C ARG A 548 18.06 32.76 -2.65
N LYS A 549 17.40 33.79 -3.18
CA LYS A 549 17.91 35.17 -3.28
C LYS A 549 17.31 36.09 -2.20
N SER A 550 16.37 35.62 -1.39
CA SER A 550 15.94 36.32 -0.18
C SER A 550 17.01 36.25 0.90
N SER A 551 17.43 37.42 1.37
CA SER A 551 18.09 37.57 2.66
C SER A 551 17.13 37.17 3.79
N SER A 552 17.64 36.69 4.91
CA SER A 552 16.87 36.27 6.10
C SER A 552 16.01 37.36 6.75
N SER A 553 16.08 38.61 6.27
CA SER A 553 15.30 39.75 6.76
C SER A 553 14.04 40.08 5.91
N SER A 554 13.76 39.34 4.84
CA SER A 554 12.61 39.62 3.96
C SER A 554 11.56 38.51 4.00
N ARG A 555 10.30 38.86 4.31
CA ARG A 555 9.14 37.96 4.32
C ARG A 555 8.99 37.20 2.98
N PRO A 556 9.15 35.86 2.94
CA PRO A 556 9.08 35.07 1.71
C PRO A 556 7.77 35.20 0.92
N LEU A 557 6.61 35.16 1.59
CA LEU A 557 5.30 35.20 0.92
C LEU A 557 5.09 36.50 0.15
N SER A 558 5.54 37.64 0.69
CA SER A 558 5.39 38.96 0.05
C SER A 558 6.23 39.12 -1.24
N ARG A 559 6.96 38.08 -1.66
CA ARG A 559 7.66 38.00 -2.96
C ARG A 559 7.04 36.99 -3.92
N LEU A 560 6.11 36.15 -3.47
CA LEU A 560 5.52 35.04 -4.23
C LEU A 560 4.04 35.25 -4.57
N MET A 561 3.35 36.16 -3.87
CA MET A 561 1.92 36.46 -4.04
C MET A 561 1.64 37.96 -3.89
N ALA A 562 0.50 38.40 -4.42
CA ALA A 562 0.10 39.82 -4.40
C ALA A 562 -0.45 40.27 -3.04
N ASP A 563 -1.20 39.42 -2.33
CA ASP A 563 -1.75 39.71 -1.00
C ASP A 563 -1.27 38.67 0.04
N PRO A 564 -0.13 38.93 0.72
CA PRO A 564 0.35 38.12 1.83
C PRO A 564 -0.32 38.46 3.17
N SER A 565 -1.34 39.34 3.19
CA SER A 565 -2.01 39.81 4.40
C SER A 565 -3.39 39.17 4.62
N SER A 566 -4.05 38.73 3.54
CA SER A 566 -5.31 37.99 3.60
C SER A 566 -5.07 36.50 3.86
N LEU A 567 -5.41 36.03 5.08
CA LEU A 567 -5.28 34.62 5.47
C LEU A 567 -6.00 33.65 4.49
N PRO A 568 -7.23 33.93 3.99
CA PRO A 568 -7.86 33.10 2.97
C PRO A 568 -7.08 32.99 1.65
N GLU A 569 -6.42 34.06 1.18
CA GLU A 569 -5.56 34.01 -0.02
C GLU A 569 -4.32 33.17 0.24
N VAL A 570 -3.64 33.41 1.36
CA VAL A 570 -2.43 32.68 1.76
C VAL A 570 -2.70 31.18 1.90
N LEU A 571 -3.78 30.78 2.58
CA LEU A 571 -4.14 29.36 2.72
C LEU A 571 -4.52 28.71 1.38
N ARG A 572 -5.26 29.41 0.51
CA ARG A 572 -5.60 28.88 -0.84
C ARG A 572 -4.37 28.74 -1.73
N TRP A 573 -3.41 29.68 -1.66
CA TRP A 573 -2.12 29.58 -2.35
C TRP A 573 -1.25 28.43 -1.81
N LEU A 574 -1.18 28.28 -0.49
CA LEU A 574 -0.47 27.17 0.16
C LEU A 574 -1.06 25.81 -0.24
N ARG A 575 -2.40 25.71 -0.39
CA ARG A 575 -3.07 24.52 -0.93
C ARG A 575 -2.68 24.28 -2.39
N ARG A 576 -2.84 25.29 -3.26
CA ARG A 576 -2.58 25.20 -4.71
C ARG A 576 -1.11 24.94 -5.08
N HIS A 577 -0.17 25.18 -4.17
CA HIS A 577 1.24 24.79 -4.31
C HIS A 577 1.70 23.70 -3.32
N HIS A 578 0.78 23.02 -2.63
CA HIS A 578 1.04 21.86 -1.75
C HIS A 578 2.05 22.10 -0.61
N LEU A 579 2.11 23.35 -0.11
CA LEU A 579 2.84 23.73 1.10
C LEU A 579 1.94 23.73 2.35
N LEU A 580 0.62 23.66 2.18
CA LEU A 580 -0.36 23.60 3.27
C LEU A 580 -0.02 22.53 4.33
N PRO A 581 0.36 21.29 3.99
CA PRO A 581 0.64 20.27 5.01
C PRO A 581 1.86 20.59 5.88
N ASP A 582 2.91 21.17 5.31
CA ASP A 582 4.08 21.62 6.08
C ASP A 582 3.76 22.83 6.98
N VAL A 583 2.80 23.67 6.57
CA VAL A 583 2.26 24.76 7.40
C VAL A 583 1.34 24.22 8.51
N CYS A 584 0.54 23.19 8.26
CA CYS A 584 -0.23 22.48 9.31
C CYS A 584 0.71 21.92 10.39
N VAL A 585 1.81 21.25 10.01
CA VAL A 585 2.85 20.79 10.94
C VAL A 585 3.50 21.96 11.69
N ALA A 586 3.83 23.06 11.01
CA ALA A 586 4.42 24.22 11.67
C ALA A 586 3.46 24.87 12.69
N ALA A 587 2.19 25.04 12.33
CA ALA A 587 1.17 25.65 13.17
C ALA A 587 0.79 24.75 14.37
N ALA A 588 0.68 23.44 14.18
CA ALA A 588 0.45 22.48 15.26
C ALA A 588 1.58 22.45 16.31
N ASN A 589 2.78 22.91 15.96
CA ASN A 589 3.92 22.98 16.87
C ASN A 589 4.18 24.37 17.48
N ASP A 590 3.62 25.44 16.91
CA ASP A 590 3.73 26.80 17.46
C ASP A 590 3.02 26.91 18.83
N PRO A 591 3.69 27.41 19.90
CA PRO A 591 3.10 27.46 21.24
C PRO A 591 1.82 28.30 21.38
N HIS A 592 1.56 29.24 20.49
CA HIS A 592 0.38 30.13 20.53
C HIS A 592 -0.78 29.60 19.69
N LEU A 593 -0.50 28.89 18.59
CA LEU A 593 -1.51 28.29 17.72
C LEU A 593 -1.93 26.90 18.21
N ARG A 594 -0.98 26.07 18.70
CA ARG A 594 -1.18 24.71 19.20
C ARG A 594 -2.39 24.56 20.15
N PRO A 595 -2.61 25.41 21.17
CA PRO A 595 -3.75 25.24 22.08
C PRO A 595 -5.11 25.50 21.40
N ALA A 596 -5.16 26.45 20.46
CA ALA A 596 -6.38 26.76 19.73
C ALA A 596 -6.70 25.69 18.68
N LEU A 597 -5.69 25.19 17.95
CA LEU A 597 -5.86 24.11 16.98
C LEU A 597 -6.37 22.83 17.63
N VAL A 598 -5.77 22.42 18.76
CA VAL A 598 -6.22 21.23 19.52
C VAL A 598 -7.60 21.45 20.15
N ALA A 599 -7.97 22.67 20.53
CA ALA A 599 -9.33 22.97 21.01
C ALA A 599 -10.37 22.96 19.86
N SER A 600 -10.00 23.42 18.66
CA SER A 600 -10.87 23.44 17.49
C SER A 600 -11.07 22.05 16.85
N SER A 601 -10.08 21.15 16.95
CA SER A 601 -10.19 19.77 16.43
C SER A 601 -10.95 18.82 17.36
N VAL A 602 -11.12 19.15 18.64
CA VAL A 602 -11.82 18.31 19.62
C VAL A 602 -13.32 18.61 19.58
N SER A 603 -14.06 17.77 18.85
CA SER A 603 -15.50 17.62 19.09
C SER A 603 -15.73 17.03 20.48
N ALA A 604 -16.86 17.37 21.10
CA ALA A 604 -16.98 17.41 22.57
C ALA A 604 -17.15 16.06 23.30
N SER A 605 -16.62 14.93 22.79
CA SER A 605 -16.84 13.59 23.37
C SER A 605 -15.63 12.65 23.49
N ASP A 606 -14.42 12.99 23.03
CA ASP A 606 -13.28 12.05 23.11
C ASP A 606 -11.99 12.66 23.70
N LYS A 607 -11.28 11.88 24.52
CA LYS A 607 -10.17 12.32 25.40
C LYS A 607 -8.80 11.80 24.96
N SER A 608 -8.51 11.89 23.66
CA SER A 608 -7.17 11.59 23.12
C SER A 608 -6.57 12.82 22.44
N THR A 609 -5.45 13.33 22.97
CA THR A 609 -4.72 14.49 22.41
C THR A 609 -3.52 14.04 21.56
N SER A 610 -3.66 12.89 20.91
CA SER A 610 -2.58 12.15 20.21
C SER A 610 -2.60 12.31 18.70
N GLU A 611 -3.79 12.53 18.13
CA GLU A 611 -4.08 12.68 16.70
C GLU A 611 -4.71 14.07 16.48
N LEU A 612 -4.43 14.72 15.35
CA LEU A 612 -4.88 16.07 15.02
C LEU A 612 -5.11 16.19 13.51
N ASP A 613 -6.36 16.34 13.06
CA ASP A 613 -6.71 16.53 11.65
C ASP A 613 -6.92 18.01 11.35
N LEU A 614 -6.25 18.53 10.31
CA LEU A 614 -6.26 19.96 9.93
C LEU A 614 -6.46 20.13 8.42
N GLY A 615 -7.57 20.75 8.01
CA GLY A 615 -7.80 21.23 6.65
C GLY A 615 -7.80 22.76 6.55
N LEU A 616 -8.29 23.27 5.42
CA LEU A 616 -8.56 24.70 5.26
C LEU A 616 -9.62 25.25 6.25
N PRO A 617 -10.73 24.54 6.55
CA PRO A 617 -11.78 25.02 7.44
C PRO A 617 -11.28 25.28 8.87
N GLU A 618 -10.50 24.36 9.44
CA GLU A 618 -10.01 24.45 10.83
C GLU A 618 -9.03 25.62 11.00
N LEU A 619 -8.18 25.87 10.00
CA LEU A 619 -7.25 27.01 10.00
C LEU A 619 -7.97 28.37 9.83
N LEU A 620 -9.06 28.40 9.06
CA LEU A 620 -9.90 29.60 8.89
C LEU A 620 -10.79 29.86 10.12
N ALA A 621 -11.22 28.81 10.82
CA ALA A 621 -12.05 28.88 12.02
C ALA A 621 -11.30 29.35 13.29
N LEU A 622 -9.97 29.51 13.23
CA LEU A 622 -9.18 30.06 14.33
C LEU A 622 -9.67 31.47 14.73
N PRO A 623 -9.56 31.86 16.01
CA PRO A 623 -9.83 33.24 16.44
C PRO A 623 -9.00 34.28 15.67
N ALA A 624 -9.63 35.37 15.25
CA ALA A 624 -8.99 36.42 14.44
C ALA A 624 -7.72 37.03 15.07
N ALA A 625 -7.58 37.00 16.40
CA ALA A 625 -6.38 37.42 17.11
C ALA A 625 -5.14 36.54 16.82
N LEU A 626 -5.34 35.30 16.36
CA LEU A 626 -4.28 34.34 16.01
C LEU A 626 -3.95 34.34 14.50
N HIS A 627 -4.80 34.93 13.65
CA HIS A 627 -4.56 35.00 12.20
C HIS A 627 -3.20 35.62 11.83
N PRO A 628 -2.73 36.72 12.46
CA PRO A 628 -1.39 37.25 12.19
C PRO A 628 -0.27 36.27 12.55
N ARG A 629 -0.43 35.47 13.62
CA ARG A 629 0.58 34.48 14.01
C ARG A 629 0.61 33.29 13.04
N LEU A 630 -0.55 32.86 12.52
CA LEU A 630 -0.60 31.83 11.48
C LEU A 630 0.04 32.32 10.17
N LEU A 631 -0.15 33.60 9.80
CA LEU A 631 0.54 34.22 8.67
C LEU A 631 2.06 34.26 8.87
N ASP A 632 2.54 34.63 10.05
CA ASP A 632 3.98 34.63 10.38
C ASP A 632 4.58 33.21 10.34
N VAL A 633 3.87 32.21 10.87
CA VAL A 633 4.29 30.79 10.84
C VAL A 633 4.30 30.22 9.42
N ALA A 634 3.34 30.61 8.58
CA ALA A 634 3.33 30.27 7.16
C ALA A 634 4.54 30.90 6.43
N ASP A 635 4.82 32.18 6.66
CA ASP A 635 5.94 32.92 6.05
C ASP A 635 7.31 32.32 6.44
N GLU A 636 7.49 31.97 7.72
CA GLU A 636 8.68 31.26 8.21
C GLU A 636 8.81 29.86 7.57
N CYS A 637 7.72 29.10 7.50
CA CYS A 637 7.72 27.75 6.92
C CYS A 637 8.07 27.77 5.42
N VAL A 638 7.52 28.73 4.66
CA VAL A 638 7.87 28.95 3.24
C VAL A 638 9.32 29.40 3.08
N GLY A 639 9.86 30.22 4.00
CA GLY A 639 11.28 30.56 4.03
C GLY A 639 12.19 29.36 4.27
N ARG A 640 11.83 28.49 5.21
CA ARG A 640 12.60 27.31 5.60
C ARG A 640 12.57 26.18 4.56
N LEU A 641 11.40 25.89 3.99
CA LEU A 641 11.18 24.70 3.14
C LEU A 641 10.94 25.03 1.66
N GLY A 642 10.39 26.21 1.34
CA GLY A 642 9.90 26.55 0.01
C GLY A 642 10.94 26.41 -1.10
N ALA A 643 12.19 26.81 -0.86
CA ALA A 643 13.26 26.66 -1.86
C ALA A 643 13.60 25.19 -2.20
N LEU A 644 13.45 24.27 -1.24
CA LEU A 644 13.63 22.83 -1.53
C LEU A 644 12.38 22.27 -2.21
N HIS A 645 11.20 22.66 -1.72
CA HIS A 645 9.89 22.24 -2.21
C HIS A 645 9.66 22.63 -3.68
N PHE A 646 9.79 23.91 -4.03
CA PHE A 646 9.61 24.38 -5.40
C PHE A 646 10.66 23.78 -6.36
N ARG A 647 11.85 23.46 -5.87
CA ARG A 647 12.85 22.70 -6.65
C ARG A 647 12.47 21.23 -6.86
N HIS A 648 11.75 20.61 -5.94
CA HIS A 648 11.17 19.28 -6.14
C HIS A 648 10.00 19.33 -7.12
N ARG A 649 9.14 20.36 -7.02
CA ARG A 649 8.07 20.62 -7.99
C ARG A 649 8.62 20.90 -9.40
N GLU A 650 9.67 21.72 -9.55
CA GLU A 650 10.39 21.92 -10.83
C GLU A 650 10.79 20.58 -11.46
N ARG A 651 11.36 19.65 -10.68
CA ARG A 651 11.81 18.34 -11.16
C ARG A 651 10.66 17.46 -11.60
N PHE A 652 9.59 17.41 -10.80
CA PHE A 652 8.41 16.61 -11.07
C PHE A 652 7.67 17.09 -12.33
N LEU A 653 7.35 18.38 -12.40
CA LEU A 653 6.58 18.94 -13.51
C LEU A 653 7.38 18.94 -14.82
N ALA A 654 8.70 19.13 -14.78
CA ALA A 654 9.57 18.97 -15.95
C ALA A 654 9.74 17.51 -16.41
N GLU A 655 9.42 16.53 -15.56
CA GLU A 655 9.35 15.11 -15.91
C GLU A 655 7.99 14.78 -16.52
N LEU A 656 6.91 15.19 -15.85
CA LEU A 656 5.50 15.04 -16.27
C LEU A 656 5.23 15.66 -17.66
N LEU A 657 5.62 16.92 -17.88
CA LEU A 657 5.53 17.59 -19.19
C LEU A 657 6.31 16.84 -20.28
N GLY A 658 7.41 16.19 -19.89
CA GLY A 658 8.23 15.36 -20.77
C GLY A 658 7.53 14.07 -21.18
N SER A 659 6.87 13.39 -20.24
CA SER A 659 6.05 12.20 -20.48
C SER A 659 4.84 12.55 -21.35
N TYR A 660 4.07 13.56 -20.96
CA TYR A 660 2.90 14.08 -21.67
C TYR A 660 3.19 14.34 -23.16
N SER A 661 4.27 15.08 -23.44
CA SER A 661 4.69 15.41 -24.80
C SER A 661 5.15 14.18 -25.61
N CYS A 662 5.43 13.05 -24.95
CA CYS A 662 5.81 11.77 -25.56
C CYS A 662 4.64 10.81 -25.79
N VAL A 663 3.46 11.06 -25.20
CA VAL A 663 2.21 10.31 -25.40
C VAL A 663 1.40 10.92 -26.54
N GLY A 664 1.20 12.25 -26.54
CA GLY A 664 0.71 12.97 -27.71
C GLY A 664 -0.58 13.78 -27.54
N GLY A 665 -0.69 14.61 -26.50
CA GLY A 665 -1.59 15.77 -26.55
C GLY A 665 -3.08 15.54 -26.20
N ARG A 666 -3.50 14.35 -25.75
CA ARG A 666 -4.80 14.20 -25.06
C ARG A 666 -4.81 15.00 -23.75
N ALA A 667 -6.00 15.38 -23.26
CA ALA A 667 -6.12 15.96 -21.91
C ALA A 667 -5.68 14.91 -20.85
N PRO A 668 -5.24 15.33 -19.65
CA PRO A 668 -4.52 14.42 -18.77
C PRO A 668 -5.45 13.60 -17.87
N ASP A 669 -5.24 12.29 -17.83
CA ASP A 669 -5.32 11.54 -16.58
C ASP A 669 -3.89 11.33 -16.05
N VAL A 670 -3.74 11.28 -14.73
CA VAL A 670 -2.50 10.91 -14.06
C VAL A 670 -2.23 9.41 -14.17
N GLU A 671 -3.26 8.55 -14.21
CA GLU A 671 -3.07 7.09 -14.29
C GLU A 671 -2.48 6.62 -15.64
N GLU A 672 -2.86 7.22 -16.77
CA GLU A 672 -2.23 6.97 -18.08
C GLU A 672 -0.72 7.31 -18.11
N VAL A 673 -0.24 8.16 -17.20
CA VAL A 673 1.16 8.58 -17.10
C VAL A 673 1.90 7.90 -15.93
N GLU A 674 1.20 7.16 -15.07
CA GLU A 674 1.78 6.25 -14.07
C GLU A 674 1.87 4.77 -14.52
N LYS A 675 1.12 4.37 -15.58
CA LYS A 675 1.26 3.07 -16.29
C LYS A 675 2.54 2.98 -17.16
#